data_AF-A0A8S2A629-F1
#
_entry.id   AF-A0A8S2A629-F1
#
_cell.length_a   1.000
_cell.length_b   1.000
_cell.length_c   1.000
_cell.angle_alpha   90.00
_cell.angle_beta   90.00
_cell.angle_gamma   90.00
#
_symmetry.space_group_name_H-M   'P 1'
#
loop_
_entity.id
_entity.type
_entity.pdbx_description
1 polymer ?
#
loop_
_entity_poly.entity_id
_entity_poly.type
_entity_poly.pdbx_seq_one_letter_code
_entity_poly.pdbx_strand_id
1 'polypeptide(L)'
;MAIFSTSHLLFFSFIITTCTISIVSGTVFTLSNRCSFTVWPGILTAKSTLIGDGGFALPSGSSVNLTVSPGWSGRFWGRTGCNFDASGSGKCTTGDCGGKLKCAGAEGAPPTTLAEFRIGSSGKQYAVQDSYDVSLVDGYNVQMKITPQGGSGNCKTAGCVSDVNAICPNELRVTDSKGVVACKSACEAFNKPEYCCTGAFNRPETCPPTKYSKLFKGACPTANSYVYDYASNSSMAVPFLSSSLQLTPTSPILFTKLTPPIIHNHRTTTCTVPTKPRLRLLRRSAVAGTAVADQTEGGGEVLLNPEEEKRVEVADYDWTEEWYPLYLTKNVPDDAPLGLTVYDRQIVLYKDGEGTLRCYEDRCPHRLAKLSEGQLIDGRLECLYHGWQFEGEGKCVKIPQLPASAKIPKAACVKTYEVKDSQGVVWVWMSTKTPPNPEKLPWFENFARPGFFDISTTHELPYDHSILLENLMDPAHVPISHDRTDFTAKREDAQPLVFEVTERSNRGFAGTWGREKDGGKGSNLLRFDAPCVLQNNREFEGKDGVKNYFSGLFLCRPTGQGKSMLIVRFGVTKRSPLVSVLPQWFWHQNACKVFEQDMGFLSSQNEVLMKEKVPTKDLYLNLKSSDTWVAEYRKWMDKVGHGMPYHFGHRTISLPKVPPVVEHAPAGLIAALSASYPAKGGIGTMHAPNLANRYFRHIIHCRSCSNVIKSFELWKNILSATAVALTTLAILVVSRHWKAVLLGSAALCSAAAYACLRAINLNTNNFIRTHRRL
;
A
#
# COMPACT_ATOMS: atom_id res chain seq x y z
N MET A 1 -12.48 -51.62 -53.22
CA MET A 1 -11.26 -51.71 -52.41
C MET A 1 -10.64 -50.32 -52.33
N ALA A 2 -10.49 -49.78 -51.12
CA ALA A 2 -9.96 -48.43 -50.89
C ALA A 2 -8.75 -48.51 -49.97
N ILE A 3 -7.70 -47.74 -50.27
CA ILE A 3 -6.53 -47.57 -49.40
C ILE A 3 -6.40 -46.07 -49.09
N PHE A 4 -6.88 -45.69 -47.91
CA PHE A 4 -6.71 -44.34 -47.38
C PHE A 4 -5.29 -44.17 -46.82
N SER A 5 -4.52 -43.23 -47.35
CA SER A 5 -3.16 -42.93 -46.87
C SER A 5 -3.20 -41.85 -45.78
N THR A 6 -3.21 -42.32 -44.53
CA THR A 6 -2.61 -41.80 -43.26
C THR A 6 -2.35 -40.29 -42.99
N SER A 7 -2.19 -39.41 -43.96
CA SER A 7 -1.79 -38.00 -43.74
C SER A 7 -2.88 -37.09 -43.15
N HIS A 8 -4.16 -37.47 -43.25
CA HIS A 8 -5.28 -36.67 -42.71
C HIS A 8 -5.70 -37.05 -41.28
N LEU A 9 -5.26 -38.21 -40.77
CA LEU A 9 -5.62 -38.66 -39.41
C LEU A 9 -4.92 -37.87 -38.30
N LEU A 10 -3.72 -37.34 -38.55
CA LEU A 10 -3.04 -36.44 -37.60
C LEU A 10 -3.69 -35.04 -37.54
N PHE A 11 -4.43 -34.62 -38.58
CA PHE A 11 -5.14 -33.34 -38.58
C PHE A 11 -6.55 -33.46 -38.00
N PHE A 12 -7.25 -34.58 -38.24
CA PHE A 12 -8.57 -34.82 -37.63
C PHE A 12 -8.51 -35.20 -36.14
N SER A 13 -7.40 -35.83 -35.69
CA SER A 13 -7.15 -36.06 -34.26
C SER A 13 -7.04 -34.75 -33.45
N PHE A 14 -6.72 -33.62 -34.10
CA PHE A 14 -6.67 -32.31 -33.44
C PHE A 14 -8.03 -31.57 -33.43
N ILE A 15 -9.01 -32.02 -34.22
CA ILE A 15 -10.31 -31.33 -34.38
C ILE A 15 -11.39 -31.95 -33.48
N ILE A 16 -11.29 -33.24 -33.12
CA ILE A 16 -12.19 -33.90 -32.13
C ILE A 16 -11.62 -33.78 -30.69
N THR A 17 -10.92 -32.69 -30.40
CA THR A 17 -10.60 -32.24 -29.02
C THR A 17 -11.13 -30.83 -28.75
N THR A 18 -12.14 -30.41 -29.51
CA THR A 18 -13.03 -29.28 -29.18
C THR A 18 -14.46 -29.74 -28.88
N CYS A 19 -14.62 -31.02 -28.51
CA CYS A 19 -15.72 -31.41 -27.67
C CYS A 19 -15.57 -30.64 -26.35
N THR A 20 -16.45 -29.68 -26.11
CA THR A 20 -16.54 -28.95 -24.84
C THR A 20 -16.99 -29.94 -23.76
N ILE A 21 -16.04 -30.71 -23.24
CA ILE A 21 -16.16 -31.29 -21.91
C ILE A 21 -16.45 -30.10 -21.01
N SER A 22 -17.71 -29.98 -20.59
CA SER A 22 -18.08 -29.09 -19.52
C SER A 22 -17.47 -29.70 -18.27
N ILE A 23 -16.19 -29.39 -18.02
CA ILE A 23 -15.51 -29.72 -16.79
C ILE A 23 -16.31 -28.98 -15.71
N VAL A 24 -17.14 -29.73 -15.00
CA VAL A 24 -17.82 -29.24 -13.81
C VAL A 24 -16.73 -28.96 -12.80
N SER A 25 -16.28 -27.71 -12.77
CA SER A 25 -15.27 -27.23 -11.83
C SER A 25 -15.90 -27.25 -10.44
N GLY A 26 -15.64 -28.33 -9.71
CA GLY A 26 -16.03 -28.48 -8.31
C GLY A 26 -14.84 -28.20 -7.40
N THR A 27 -15.05 -27.43 -6.34
CA THR A 27 -14.03 -27.18 -5.32
C THR A 27 -13.92 -28.41 -4.41
N VAL A 28 -12.70 -28.84 -4.11
CA VAL A 28 -12.44 -29.95 -3.17
C VAL A 28 -12.04 -29.41 -1.80
N PHE A 29 -12.70 -29.90 -0.74
CA PHE A 29 -12.33 -29.70 0.66
C PHE A 29 -11.62 -30.94 1.21
N THR A 30 -10.35 -30.84 1.55
CA THR A 30 -9.59 -31.90 2.25
C THR A 30 -9.61 -31.66 3.75
N LEU A 31 -10.49 -32.36 4.47
CA LEU A 31 -10.56 -32.34 5.93
C LEU A 31 -9.51 -33.30 6.51
N SER A 32 -8.63 -32.83 7.37
CA SER A 32 -7.56 -33.62 8.01
C SER A 32 -7.60 -33.47 9.53
N ASN A 33 -7.67 -34.59 10.24
CA ASN A 33 -7.56 -34.63 11.69
C ASN A 33 -6.10 -34.92 12.10
N ARG A 34 -5.44 -33.94 12.72
CA ARG A 34 -4.12 -34.12 13.36
C ARG A 34 -4.19 -34.11 14.88
N CYS A 35 -5.38 -34.11 15.48
CA CYS A 35 -5.55 -34.35 16.90
C CYS A 35 -5.12 -35.78 17.26
N SER A 36 -4.63 -35.99 18.49
CA SER A 36 -4.30 -37.32 19.03
C SER A 36 -5.52 -38.18 19.36
N PHE A 37 -6.72 -37.73 18.98
CA PHE A 37 -8.01 -38.35 19.25
C PHE A 37 -8.93 -38.20 18.04
N THR A 38 -9.92 -39.07 17.91
CA THR A 38 -10.98 -38.96 16.90
C THR A 38 -11.76 -37.67 17.09
N VAL A 39 -11.93 -36.91 16.01
CA VAL A 39 -12.87 -35.78 15.94
C VAL A 39 -14.03 -36.21 15.07
N TRP A 40 -15.23 -35.72 15.35
CA TRP A 40 -16.39 -35.96 14.49
C TRP A 40 -16.80 -34.65 13.81
N PRO A 41 -16.31 -34.34 12.59
CA PRO A 41 -16.79 -33.18 11.85
C PRO A 41 -18.32 -33.14 11.78
N GLY A 42 -18.90 -31.99 12.09
CA GLY A 42 -20.27 -31.63 11.72
C GLY A 42 -20.25 -30.77 10.46
N ILE A 43 -21.28 -30.87 9.63
CA ILE A 43 -21.39 -30.12 8.38
C ILE A 43 -22.80 -29.55 8.22
N LEU A 44 -22.88 -28.23 8.04
CA LEU A 44 -24.12 -27.52 7.76
C LEU A 44 -24.03 -26.92 6.35
N THR A 45 -25.08 -27.07 5.54
CA THR A 45 -25.14 -26.55 4.15
C THR A 45 -26.33 -25.62 4.01
N ALA A 46 -26.11 -24.41 3.49
CA ALA A 46 -27.07 -23.31 3.60
C ALA A 46 -28.09 -23.18 2.44
N LYS A 47 -27.84 -23.79 1.26
CA LYS A 47 -28.79 -23.85 0.10
C LYS A 47 -28.30 -24.70 -1.10
N SER A 48 -27.78 -25.90 -0.86
CA SER A 48 -27.25 -26.78 -1.92
C SER A 48 -27.26 -28.26 -1.50
N THR A 49 -26.73 -29.15 -2.34
CA THR A 49 -26.53 -30.57 -2.03
C THR A 49 -25.80 -30.77 -0.70
N LEU A 50 -26.32 -31.69 0.12
CA LEU A 50 -25.67 -32.14 1.35
C LEU A 50 -24.37 -32.87 1.01
N ILE A 51 -23.30 -32.61 1.78
CA ILE A 51 -22.01 -33.29 1.65
C ILE A 51 -21.64 -34.01 2.95
N GLY A 52 -20.92 -35.13 2.83
CA GLY A 52 -20.50 -35.95 3.98
C GLY A 52 -21.65 -36.36 4.91
N ASP A 53 -22.87 -36.50 4.36
CA ASP A 53 -24.12 -36.77 5.06
C ASP A 53 -24.42 -35.85 6.28
N GLY A 54 -23.82 -34.66 6.34
CA GLY A 54 -23.94 -33.75 7.48
C GLY A 54 -23.07 -34.09 8.69
N GLY A 55 -22.22 -35.13 8.62
CA GLY A 55 -21.25 -35.45 9.67
C GLY A 55 -20.79 -36.91 9.69
N PHE A 56 -19.55 -37.12 10.10
CA PHE A 56 -18.88 -38.43 10.15
C PHE A 56 -17.81 -38.49 11.25
N ALA A 57 -17.27 -39.68 11.53
CA ALA A 57 -16.11 -39.86 12.39
C ALA A 57 -14.81 -39.71 11.58
N LEU A 58 -13.84 -38.94 12.07
CA LEU A 58 -12.55 -38.73 11.45
C LEU A 58 -11.42 -39.11 12.43
N PRO A 59 -10.84 -40.34 12.33
CA PRO A 59 -9.82 -40.80 13.24
C PRO A 59 -8.54 -39.94 13.24
N SER A 60 -7.76 -40.02 14.33
CA SER A 60 -6.44 -39.39 14.44
C SER A 60 -5.56 -39.71 13.22
N GLY A 61 -4.96 -38.68 12.62
CA GLY A 61 -4.08 -38.80 11.45
C GLY A 61 -4.79 -38.99 10.10
N SER A 62 -6.12 -39.17 10.08
CA SER A 62 -6.88 -39.43 8.85
C SER A 62 -7.28 -38.16 8.11
N SER A 63 -7.60 -38.30 6.82
CA SER A 63 -8.21 -37.25 6.00
C SER A 63 -9.33 -37.76 5.10
N VAL A 64 -10.24 -36.86 4.73
CA VAL A 64 -11.38 -37.10 3.83
C VAL A 64 -11.50 -35.93 2.85
N ASN A 65 -11.76 -36.23 1.58
CA ASN A 65 -12.03 -35.24 0.55
C ASN A 65 -13.54 -35.12 0.32
N LEU A 66 -14.06 -33.89 0.29
CA LEU A 66 -15.46 -33.57 0.00
C LEU A 66 -15.52 -32.60 -1.18
N THR A 67 -16.17 -32.99 -2.27
CA THR A 67 -16.30 -32.13 -3.47
C THR A 67 -17.62 -31.36 -3.42
N VAL A 68 -17.59 -30.06 -3.72
CA VAL A 68 -18.78 -29.19 -3.80
C VAL A 68 -18.93 -28.54 -5.17
N SER A 69 -20.18 -28.25 -5.54
CA SER A 69 -20.52 -27.53 -6.77
C SER A 69 -20.41 -26.00 -6.59
N PRO A 70 -20.18 -25.24 -7.68
CA PRO A 70 -20.25 -23.78 -7.65
C PRO A 70 -21.56 -23.26 -7.07
N GLY A 71 -21.48 -22.31 -6.13
CA GLY A 71 -22.62 -21.76 -5.38
C GLY A 71 -22.88 -22.42 -4.02
N TRP A 72 -22.13 -23.47 -3.65
CA TRP A 72 -22.22 -24.09 -2.33
C TRP A 72 -21.87 -23.10 -1.21
N SER A 73 -22.56 -23.17 -0.08
CA SER A 73 -22.19 -22.41 1.13
C SER A 73 -22.54 -23.21 2.38
N GLY A 74 -21.71 -23.11 3.41
CA GLY A 74 -21.83 -23.96 4.58
C GLY A 74 -20.75 -23.74 5.63
N ARG A 75 -20.85 -24.53 6.70
CA ARG A 75 -20.02 -24.47 7.90
C ARG A 75 -19.48 -25.86 8.25
N PHE A 76 -18.23 -25.92 8.70
CA PHE A 76 -17.61 -27.10 9.31
C PHE A 76 -17.22 -26.79 10.75
N TRP A 77 -17.38 -27.76 11.65
CA TRP A 77 -16.88 -27.68 13.03
C TRP A 77 -16.45 -29.05 13.53
N GLY A 78 -15.51 -29.09 14.48
CA GLY A 78 -15.09 -30.34 15.12
C GLY A 78 -15.91 -30.63 16.38
N ARG A 79 -16.40 -31.85 16.53
CA ARG A 79 -17.04 -32.34 17.76
C ARG A 79 -16.10 -33.27 18.52
N THR A 80 -16.05 -33.14 19.84
CA THR A 80 -15.13 -33.91 20.70
C THR A 80 -15.87 -34.70 21.77
N GLY A 81 -15.28 -35.82 22.21
CA GLY A 81 -15.86 -36.68 23.24
C GLY A 81 -17.17 -37.37 22.83
N CYS A 82 -17.37 -37.64 21.54
CA CYS A 82 -18.60 -38.26 21.07
C CYS A 82 -18.66 -39.77 21.32
N ASN A 83 -19.83 -40.25 21.69
CA ASN A 83 -20.19 -41.66 21.68
C ASN A 83 -21.50 -41.82 20.90
N PHE A 84 -21.50 -42.66 19.87
CA PHE A 84 -22.65 -42.94 19.00
C PHE A 84 -22.86 -44.45 18.89
N ASP A 85 -24.12 -44.89 18.88
CA ASP A 85 -24.52 -46.26 18.61
C ASP A 85 -24.48 -46.61 17.12
N ALA A 86 -24.84 -47.85 16.77
CA ALA A 86 -24.88 -48.33 15.39
C ALA A 86 -25.94 -47.64 14.51
N SER A 87 -26.93 -46.95 15.09
CA SER A 87 -27.89 -46.10 14.35
C SER A 87 -27.35 -44.69 14.08
N GLY A 88 -26.21 -44.32 14.69
CA GLY A 88 -25.67 -42.97 14.68
C GLY A 88 -26.30 -42.04 15.72
N SER A 89 -27.03 -42.58 16.70
CA SER A 89 -27.63 -41.82 17.81
C SER A 89 -26.69 -41.81 19.01
N GLY A 90 -26.59 -40.71 19.76
CA GLY A 90 -25.57 -40.56 20.79
C GLY A 90 -25.45 -39.14 21.36
N LYS A 91 -24.24 -38.77 21.79
CA LYS A 91 -23.94 -37.43 22.33
C LYS A 91 -22.45 -37.11 22.25
N CYS A 92 -22.11 -35.84 21.97
CA CYS A 92 -20.76 -35.27 22.11
C CYS A 92 -20.60 -34.39 23.36
N THR A 93 -19.36 -34.26 23.87
CA THR A 93 -19.01 -33.33 24.96
C THR A 93 -19.02 -31.87 24.48
N THR A 94 -18.58 -31.61 23.24
CA THR A 94 -18.59 -30.27 22.63
C THR A 94 -19.09 -30.32 21.18
N GLY A 95 -19.78 -29.26 20.74
CA GLY A 95 -20.27 -29.11 19.36
C GLY A 95 -21.38 -30.08 18.93
N ASP A 96 -22.04 -30.75 19.87
CA ASP A 96 -23.11 -31.71 19.57
C ASP A 96 -24.24 -31.09 18.71
N CYS A 97 -24.82 -31.86 17.79
CA CYS A 97 -25.85 -31.38 16.87
C CYS A 97 -27.16 -32.16 17.04
N GLY A 98 -27.67 -32.19 18.27
CA GLY A 98 -28.93 -32.87 18.62
C GLY A 98 -28.78 -34.39 18.73
N GLY A 99 -27.64 -34.87 19.22
CA GLY A 99 -27.39 -36.28 19.52
C GLY A 99 -27.26 -37.20 18.31
N LYS A 100 -26.87 -36.68 17.14
CA LYS A 100 -26.75 -37.44 15.89
C LYS A 100 -25.37 -37.34 15.27
N LEU A 101 -24.84 -38.47 14.78
CA LEU A 101 -23.60 -38.52 14.00
C LEU A 101 -23.71 -37.68 12.73
N LYS A 102 -24.84 -37.81 12.03
CA LYS A 102 -25.22 -37.05 10.85
C LYS A 102 -26.14 -35.91 11.26
N CYS A 103 -25.67 -34.66 11.21
CA CYS A 103 -26.38 -33.53 11.84
C CYS A 103 -27.72 -33.16 11.17
N ALA A 104 -28.03 -33.69 9.98
CA ALA A 104 -29.34 -33.53 9.31
C ALA A 104 -29.84 -32.07 9.17
N GLY A 105 -28.92 -31.11 9.03
CA GLY A 105 -29.22 -29.67 8.95
C GLY A 105 -29.30 -28.94 10.30
N ALA A 106 -29.08 -29.62 11.42
CA ALA A 106 -28.85 -28.98 12.71
C ALA A 106 -27.43 -28.38 12.80
N GLU A 107 -27.33 -27.23 13.46
CA GLU A 107 -26.05 -26.57 13.78
C GLU A 107 -25.40 -27.20 15.04
N GLY A 108 -24.10 -26.99 15.21
CA GLY A 108 -23.38 -27.42 16.41
C GLY A 108 -23.72 -26.55 17.62
N ALA A 109 -23.98 -27.17 18.77
CA ALA A 109 -24.21 -26.46 20.02
C ALA A 109 -22.93 -25.76 20.50
N PRO A 110 -22.95 -24.42 20.71
CA PRO A 110 -21.82 -23.69 21.28
C PRO A 110 -21.41 -24.22 22.67
N PRO A 111 -20.12 -24.11 23.07
CA PRO A 111 -19.02 -23.49 22.33
C PRO A 111 -18.43 -24.33 21.18
N THR A 112 -18.22 -23.70 20.02
CA THR A 112 -17.60 -24.32 18.84
C THR A 112 -16.73 -23.36 18.04
N THR A 113 -15.51 -23.81 17.70
CA THR A 113 -14.70 -23.20 16.65
C THR A 113 -15.35 -23.54 15.29
N LEU A 114 -15.73 -22.53 14.50
CA LEU A 114 -16.36 -22.71 13.17
C LEU A 114 -15.40 -22.39 12.03
N ALA A 115 -15.54 -23.11 10.91
CA ALA A 115 -14.90 -22.79 9.63
C ALA A 115 -16.00 -22.55 8.59
N GLU A 116 -16.12 -21.31 8.14
CA GLU A 116 -17.22 -20.84 7.30
C GLU A 116 -16.75 -20.69 5.85
N PHE A 117 -17.61 -21.07 4.90
CA PHE A 117 -17.28 -21.11 3.47
C PHE A 117 -18.46 -20.72 2.59
N ARG A 118 -18.17 -19.98 1.53
CA ARG A 118 -19.09 -19.65 0.43
C ARG A 118 -18.31 -19.76 -0.88
N ILE A 119 -18.81 -20.59 -1.79
CA ILE A 119 -18.21 -20.86 -3.10
C ILE A 119 -18.96 -20.08 -4.18
N GLY A 120 -18.22 -19.49 -5.10
CA GLY A 120 -18.72 -18.72 -6.22
C GLY A 120 -19.53 -19.54 -7.22
N SER A 121 -20.33 -18.86 -8.05
CA SER A 121 -21.06 -19.49 -9.16
C SER A 121 -21.04 -18.61 -10.39
N SER A 122 -20.65 -19.19 -11.54
CA SER A 122 -20.56 -18.53 -12.83
C SER A 122 -21.83 -18.82 -13.67
N GLY A 123 -22.92 -18.08 -13.40
CA GLY A 123 -24.19 -18.32 -14.12
C GLY A 123 -25.18 -17.15 -14.23
N LYS A 124 -25.02 -16.07 -13.46
CA LYS A 124 -25.95 -14.91 -13.49
C LYS A 124 -25.26 -13.58 -13.22
N GLN A 125 -24.81 -12.91 -14.28
CA GLN A 125 -24.48 -11.46 -14.39
C GLN A 125 -23.48 -10.84 -13.38
N TYR A 126 -23.07 -11.59 -12.35
CA TYR A 126 -22.08 -11.29 -11.33
C TYR A 126 -21.34 -12.60 -11.02
N ALA A 127 -20.01 -12.59 -11.05
CA ALA A 127 -19.23 -13.70 -10.51
C ALA A 127 -19.11 -13.51 -9.00
N VAL A 128 -19.86 -14.30 -8.21
CA VAL A 128 -19.62 -14.40 -6.77
C VAL A 128 -18.23 -15.00 -6.57
N GLN A 129 -17.40 -14.39 -5.74
CA GLN A 129 -16.09 -14.91 -5.36
C GLN A 129 -16.22 -15.96 -4.26
N ASP A 130 -15.25 -16.88 -4.19
CA ASP A 130 -15.11 -17.77 -3.04
C ASP A 130 -14.72 -16.92 -1.82
N SER A 131 -15.21 -17.26 -0.63
CA SER A 131 -14.80 -16.63 0.62
C SER A 131 -14.83 -17.63 1.76
N TYR A 132 -13.83 -17.54 2.64
CA TYR A 132 -13.75 -18.38 3.83
C TYR A 132 -13.14 -17.63 5.02
N ASP A 133 -13.48 -18.10 6.22
CA ASP A 133 -12.88 -17.65 7.49
C ASP A 133 -13.00 -18.71 8.59
N VAL A 134 -12.33 -18.46 9.72
CA VAL A 134 -12.49 -19.24 10.95
C VAL A 134 -13.03 -18.32 12.03
N SER A 135 -14.12 -18.74 12.67
CA SER A 135 -14.92 -17.94 13.58
C SER A 135 -14.94 -18.55 14.99
N LEU A 136 -14.73 -17.70 15.98
CA LEU A 136 -14.80 -17.96 17.43
C LEU A 136 -15.97 -17.21 18.07
N VAL A 137 -16.88 -16.65 17.26
CA VAL A 137 -18.08 -15.93 17.72
C VAL A 137 -18.94 -16.83 18.60
N ASP A 138 -19.03 -18.10 18.22
CA ASP A 138 -19.74 -19.15 18.95
C ASP A 138 -18.82 -19.90 19.92
N GLY A 139 -17.70 -19.32 20.34
CA GLY A 139 -16.77 -19.91 21.30
C GLY A 139 -15.60 -20.67 20.65
N TYR A 140 -14.95 -21.51 21.45
CA TYR A 140 -13.80 -22.32 21.03
C TYR A 140 -13.85 -23.68 21.71
N ASN A 141 -13.57 -24.75 20.96
CA ASN A 141 -13.46 -26.11 21.50
C ASN A 141 -12.29 -26.93 20.90
N VAL A 142 -11.85 -26.62 19.68
CA VAL A 142 -10.75 -27.30 18.99
C VAL A 142 -9.95 -26.31 18.15
N GLN A 143 -8.64 -26.53 18.00
CA GLN A 143 -7.82 -25.76 17.07
C GLN A 143 -8.21 -26.09 15.62
N MET A 144 -8.31 -25.07 14.78
CA MET A 144 -8.73 -25.25 13.39
C MET A 144 -8.05 -24.25 12.46
N LYS A 145 -7.66 -24.70 11.27
CA LYS A 145 -6.94 -23.90 10.27
C LYS A 145 -7.35 -24.25 8.85
N ILE A 146 -7.76 -23.25 8.07
CA ILE A 146 -8.03 -23.34 6.64
C ILE A 146 -6.75 -22.97 5.87
N THR A 147 -6.29 -23.86 5.01
CA THR A 147 -5.16 -23.63 4.09
C THR A 147 -5.66 -23.74 2.64
N PRO A 148 -5.82 -22.64 1.89
CA PRO A 148 -6.24 -22.68 0.48
C PRO A 148 -5.17 -23.38 -0.38
N GLN A 149 -5.56 -24.12 -1.42
CA GLN A 149 -4.63 -24.88 -2.27
C GLN A 149 -5.00 -24.78 -3.76
N GLY A 150 -4.37 -23.83 -4.47
CA GLY A 150 -4.50 -23.68 -5.91
C GLY A 150 -5.75 -22.89 -6.34
N GLY A 151 -5.52 -21.78 -7.02
CA GLY A 151 -6.51 -20.80 -7.45
C GLY A 151 -5.82 -19.48 -7.76
N SER A 152 -6.57 -18.39 -7.90
CA SER A 152 -5.98 -17.05 -8.08
C SER A 152 -6.62 -16.03 -7.13
N GLY A 153 -5.82 -15.16 -6.50
CA GLY A 153 -6.28 -14.19 -5.51
C GLY A 153 -5.45 -14.16 -4.23
N ASN A 154 -5.87 -13.33 -3.26
CA ASN A 154 -5.16 -13.10 -2.00
C ASN A 154 -5.65 -14.05 -0.88
N CYS A 155 -5.53 -15.35 -1.12
CA CYS A 155 -5.98 -16.40 -0.22
C CYS A 155 -4.97 -16.64 0.92
N LYS A 156 -5.26 -16.15 2.13
CA LYS A 156 -4.42 -16.33 3.34
C LYS A 156 -4.85 -17.55 4.14
N THR A 157 -3.93 -18.15 4.88
CA THR A 157 -4.27 -19.16 5.89
C THR A 157 -5.07 -18.54 7.03
N ALA A 158 -6.34 -18.92 7.18
CA ALA A 158 -7.22 -18.47 8.27
C ALA A 158 -7.26 -19.52 9.38
N GLY A 159 -7.37 -19.13 10.65
CA GLY A 159 -7.42 -20.14 11.72
C GLY A 159 -7.18 -19.66 13.14
N CYS A 160 -7.42 -20.58 14.06
CA CYS A 160 -7.10 -20.46 15.47
C CYS A 160 -6.28 -21.70 15.88
N VAL A 161 -4.94 -21.55 15.86
CA VAL A 161 -3.96 -22.62 16.16
C VAL A 161 -3.42 -22.55 17.59
N SER A 162 -3.73 -21.49 18.34
CA SER A 162 -3.45 -21.37 19.77
C SER A 162 -4.49 -22.16 20.58
N ASP A 163 -4.09 -22.66 21.75
CA ASP A 163 -5.03 -23.28 22.69
C ASP A 163 -5.74 -22.21 23.54
N VAL A 164 -6.97 -21.85 23.17
CA VAL A 164 -7.78 -20.86 23.91
C VAL A 164 -8.31 -21.45 25.22
N ASN A 165 -8.44 -22.79 25.34
CA ASN A 165 -8.85 -23.43 26.59
C ASN A 165 -7.83 -23.19 27.71
N ALA A 166 -6.54 -23.17 27.37
CA ALA A 166 -5.44 -22.91 28.31
C ALA A 166 -5.47 -21.51 28.95
N ILE A 167 -6.04 -20.52 28.26
CA ILE A 167 -6.15 -19.12 28.73
C ILE A 167 -7.60 -18.69 29.02
N CYS A 168 -8.56 -19.61 28.97
CA CYS A 168 -9.98 -19.31 29.09
C CYS A 168 -10.29 -18.68 30.46
N PRO A 169 -10.95 -17.51 30.54
CA PRO A 169 -11.43 -16.92 31.80
C PRO A 169 -12.37 -17.86 32.55
N ASN A 170 -12.33 -17.84 33.88
CA ASN A 170 -13.09 -18.78 34.73
C ASN A 170 -14.59 -18.77 34.41
N GLU A 171 -15.14 -17.59 34.16
CA GLU A 171 -16.55 -17.37 33.86
C GLU A 171 -16.99 -17.84 32.45
N LEU A 172 -16.04 -18.27 31.60
CA LEU A 172 -16.29 -18.79 30.25
C LEU A 172 -15.96 -20.28 30.09
N ARG A 173 -15.38 -20.94 31.09
CA ARG A 173 -14.90 -22.33 30.99
C ARG A 173 -16.06 -23.33 30.90
N VAL A 174 -15.92 -24.28 29.99
CA VAL A 174 -16.66 -25.56 30.01
C VAL A 174 -15.68 -26.65 30.42
N THR A 175 -16.04 -27.44 31.43
CA THR A 175 -15.14 -28.45 32.03
C THR A 175 -15.75 -29.84 32.03
N ASP A 176 -14.91 -30.85 31.84
CA ASP A 176 -15.23 -32.26 32.10
C ASP A 176 -14.32 -32.84 33.21
N SER A 177 -14.29 -34.17 33.35
CA SER A 177 -13.43 -34.87 34.32
C SER A 177 -11.92 -34.79 34.03
N LYS A 178 -11.50 -34.20 32.91
CA LYS A 178 -10.10 -34.06 32.47
C LYS A 178 -9.62 -32.61 32.45
N GLY A 179 -10.51 -31.62 32.58
CA GLY A 179 -10.16 -30.20 32.67
C GLY A 179 -11.07 -29.31 31.83
N VAL A 180 -10.54 -28.19 31.34
CA VAL A 180 -11.25 -27.28 30.43
C VAL A 180 -11.29 -27.89 29.03
N VAL A 181 -12.48 -28.22 28.54
CA VAL A 181 -12.72 -28.83 27.22
C VAL A 181 -13.13 -27.83 26.16
N ALA A 182 -13.68 -26.69 26.57
CA ALA A 182 -14.07 -25.59 25.68
C ALA A 182 -14.16 -24.25 26.42
N CYS A 183 -14.20 -23.16 25.67
CA CYS A 183 -14.36 -21.80 26.15
C CYS A 183 -15.55 -21.14 25.45
N LYS A 184 -16.56 -20.72 26.23
CA LYS A 184 -17.72 -19.95 25.74
C LYS A 184 -17.29 -18.58 25.21
N SER A 185 -18.00 -18.07 24.21
CA SER A 185 -17.93 -16.65 23.91
C SER A 185 -18.69 -15.84 24.97
N ALA A 186 -18.51 -14.52 25.00
CA ALA A 186 -19.23 -13.67 25.93
C ALA A 186 -20.75 -13.66 25.67
N CYS A 187 -21.18 -13.82 24.41
CA CYS A 187 -22.60 -13.96 24.09
C CYS A 187 -23.17 -15.24 24.73
N GLU A 188 -22.52 -16.38 24.50
CA GLU A 188 -22.94 -17.69 25.03
C GLU A 188 -22.85 -17.81 26.57
N ALA A 189 -22.00 -17.01 27.22
CA ALA A 189 -21.89 -17.02 28.68
C ALA A 189 -22.89 -16.09 29.39
N PHE A 190 -23.23 -14.93 28.80
CA PHE A 190 -24.02 -13.90 29.49
C PHE A 190 -25.38 -13.62 28.86
N ASN A 191 -25.59 -14.00 27.59
CA ASN A 191 -26.81 -13.79 26.81
C ASN A 191 -27.37 -12.35 26.91
N LYS A 192 -26.50 -11.35 26.76
CA LYS A 192 -26.90 -9.93 26.79
C LYS A 192 -26.69 -9.25 25.43
N PRO A 193 -27.54 -8.26 25.07
CA PRO A 193 -27.45 -7.55 23.79
C PRO A 193 -26.06 -6.98 23.47
N GLU A 194 -25.36 -6.44 24.47
CA GLU A 194 -24.01 -5.87 24.33
C GLU A 194 -22.90 -6.90 24.09
N TYR A 195 -23.13 -8.18 24.42
CA TYR A 195 -22.19 -9.27 24.14
C TYR A 195 -22.53 -10.03 22.86
N CYS A 196 -23.81 -10.05 22.48
CA CYS A 196 -24.32 -10.72 21.29
C CYS A 196 -24.47 -9.80 20.07
N CYS A 197 -24.23 -8.50 20.21
CA CYS A 197 -24.48 -7.47 19.19
C CYS A 197 -25.91 -7.49 18.63
N THR A 198 -26.91 -7.53 19.53
CA THR A 198 -28.34 -7.56 19.16
C THR A 198 -29.09 -6.32 19.67
N GLY A 199 -30.31 -6.10 19.17
CA GLY A 199 -31.14 -4.97 19.59
C GLY A 199 -30.46 -3.61 19.35
N ALA A 200 -30.27 -2.83 20.40
CA ALA A 200 -29.58 -1.53 20.36
C ALA A 200 -28.08 -1.62 20.01
N PHE A 201 -27.50 -2.83 20.04
CA PHE A 201 -26.09 -3.11 19.76
C PHE A 201 -25.91 -3.77 18.37
N ASN A 202 -26.89 -3.65 17.47
CA ASN A 202 -26.88 -4.32 16.16
C ASN A 202 -26.07 -3.60 15.07
N ARG A 203 -25.10 -2.74 15.45
CA ARG A 203 -24.19 -2.05 14.53
C ARG A 203 -22.75 -2.00 15.07
N PRO A 204 -21.72 -1.96 14.21
CA PRO A 204 -20.31 -1.90 14.63
C PRO A 204 -20.00 -0.74 15.58
N GLU A 205 -20.61 0.43 15.38
CA GLU A 205 -20.40 1.63 16.21
C GLU A 205 -20.99 1.46 17.62
N THR A 206 -22.00 0.60 17.74
CA THR A 206 -22.73 0.34 19.00
C THR A 206 -22.23 -0.87 19.77
N CYS A 207 -21.60 -1.86 19.11
CA CYS A 207 -21.09 -3.09 19.74
C CYS A 207 -19.55 -3.18 19.64
N PRO A 208 -18.81 -2.44 20.49
CA PRO A 208 -17.35 -2.45 20.47
C PRO A 208 -16.76 -3.78 20.99
N PRO A 209 -15.52 -4.15 20.60
CA PRO A 209 -14.88 -5.37 21.08
C PRO A 209 -14.71 -5.38 22.62
N THR A 210 -15.18 -6.45 23.25
CA THR A 210 -15.17 -6.61 24.72
C THR A 210 -13.84 -7.17 25.22
N LYS A 211 -13.61 -7.19 26.55
CA LYS A 211 -12.41 -7.80 27.13
C LYS A 211 -12.24 -9.28 26.72
N TYR A 212 -13.35 -9.98 26.48
CA TYR A 212 -13.38 -11.39 26.11
C TYR A 212 -13.05 -11.62 24.64
N SER A 213 -13.67 -10.87 23.72
CA SER A 213 -13.33 -10.99 22.29
C SER A 213 -11.91 -10.50 22.00
N LYS A 214 -11.41 -9.48 22.72
CA LYS A 214 -9.99 -9.08 22.66
C LYS A 214 -9.03 -10.19 23.11
N LEU A 215 -9.38 -10.98 24.13
CA LEU A 215 -8.58 -12.14 24.56
C LEU A 215 -8.56 -13.23 23.48
N PHE A 216 -9.71 -13.56 22.89
CA PHE A 216 -9.81 -14.52 21.79
C PHE A 216 -9.02 -14.04 20.56
N LYS A 217 -9.10 -12.74 20.23
CA LYS A 217 -8.36 -12.13 19.12
C LYS A 217 -6.85 -12.11 19.34
N GLY A 218 -6.40 -11.84 20.58
CA GLY A 218 -4.99 -11.90 20.94
C GLY A 218 -4.40 -13.30 20.81
N ALA A 219 -5.17 -14.33 21.16
CA ALA A 219 -4.77 -15.72 20.98
C ALA A 219 -4.80 -16.17 19.50
N CYS A 220 -5.80 -15.71 18.74
CA CYS A 220 -6.04 -16.12 17.36
C CYS A 220 -6.26 -14.92 16.42
N PRO A 221 -5.19 -14.21 16.02
CA PRO A 221 -5.29 -12.97 15.23
C PRO A 221 -5.91 -13.14 13.84
N THR A 222 -5.84 -14.35 13.26
CA THR A 222 -6.38 -14.71 11.95
C THR A 222 -7.75 -15.39 11.98
N ALA A 223 -8.42 -15.38 13.14
CA ALA A 223 -9.82 -15.79 13.32
C ALA A 223 -10.70 -14.59 13.71
N ASN A 224 -12.01 -14.72 13.50
CA ASN A 224 -13.02 -13.75 13.91
C ASN A 224 -13.43 -14.02 15.38
N SER A 225 -13.46 -12.99 16.23
CA SER A 225 -13.64 -13.11 17.69
C SER A 225 -14.96 -12.57 18.24
N TYR A 226 -15.72 -11.81 17.43
CA TYR A 226 -17.09 -11.35 17.69
C TYR A 226 -17.74 -10.91 16.37
N VAL A 227 -19.05 -10.61 16.38
CA VAL A 227 -19.89 -10.43 15.18
C VAL A 227 -19.36 -9.38 14.17
N TYR A 228 -18.75 -8.29 14.65
CA TYR A 228 -18.16 -7.24 13.80
C TYR A 228 -16.63 -7.28 13.76
N ASP A 229 -16.03 -8.42 14.11
CA ASP A 229 -14.61 -8.69 13.85
C ASP A 229 -14.37 -9.01 12.37
N TYR A 230 -14.75 -8.08 11.49
CA TYR A 230 -14.36 -8.12 10.08
C TYR A 230 -12.89 -7.75 9.97
N ALA A 231 -12.02 -8.67 10.38
CA ALA A 231 -10.63 -8.62 10.00
C ALA A 231 -10.52 -8.55 8.48
N SER A 232 -9.47 -7.90 7.98
CA SER A 232 -9.03 -7.95 6.57
C SER A 232 -8.45 -9.33 6.15
N ASN A 233 -9.03 -10.39 6.74
CA ASN A 233 -8.67 -11.80 6.64
C ASN A 233 -9.81 -12.67 6.07
N SER A 234 -11.04 -12.17 5.93
CA SER A 234 -12.06 -12.78 5.07
C SER A 234 -11.49 -12.87 3.65
N SER A 235 -10.99 -14.05 3.29
CA SER A 235 -10.12 -14.22 2.13
C SER A 235 -10.98 -14.40 0.89
N MET A 236 -11.27 -13.29 0.21
CA MET A 236 -11.99 -13.29 -1.07
C MET A 236 -11.11 -13.81 -2.21
N ALA A 237 -11.69 -14.66 -3.05
CA ALA A 237 -10.95 -15.61 -3.86
C ALA A 237 -11.61 -15.84 -5.24
N VAL A 238 -10.81 -15.96 -6.30
CA VAL A 238 -11.25 -16.31 -7.67
C VAL A 238 -11.11 -17.85 -7.81
N PRO A 239 -12.03 -18.58 -8.45
CA PRO A 239 -12.31 -20.00 -8.16
C PRO A 239 -11.12 -20.89 -7.82
N PHE A 240 -11.15 -21.48 -6.63
CA PHE A 240 -10.10 -22.38 -6.14
C PHE A 240 -10.39 -23.83 -6.56
N LEU A 241 -9.33 -24.51 -7.02
CA LEU A 241 -9.39 -25.92 -7.40
C LEU A 241 -9.44 -26.83 -6.16
N SER A 242 -8.84 -26.41 -5.03
CA SER A 242 -8.86 -27.16 -3.77
C SER A 242 -8.62 -26.25 -2.54
N SER A 243 -9.00 -26.75 -1.36
CA SER A 243 -8.63 -26.18 -0.07
C SER A 243 -8.56 -27.28 1.00
N SER A 244 -7.66 -27.12 1.98
CA SER A 244 -7.49 -28.09 3.06
C SER A 244 -7.84 -27.49 4.41
N LEU A 245 -8.75 -28.15 5.13
CA LEU A 245 -9.12 -27.85 6.50
C LEU A 245 -8.36 -28.80 7.45
N GLN A 246 -7.61 -28.25 8.39
CA GLN A 246 -6.81 -29.02 9.33
C GLN A 246 -7.24 -28.76 10.78
N LEU A 247 -7.51 -29.83 11.52
CA LEU A 247 -7.80 -29.84 12.96
C LEU A 247 -6.55 -30.26 13.73
N THR A 248 -6.21 -29.61 14.84
CA THR A 248 -5.01 -29.92 15.67
C THR A 248 -5.35 -30.05 17.16
N PRO A 249 -4.56 -30.80 17.95
CA PRO A 249 -4.93 -31.15 19.31
C PRO A 249 -4.70 -29.99 20.28
N THR A 250 -5.72 -29.69 21.07
CA THR A 250 -5.58 -29.06 22.38
C THR A 250 -5.11 -30.13 23.38
N SER A 251 -3.85 -30.08 23.82
CA SER A 251 -3.30 -31.05 24.77
C SER A 251 -2.22 -30.42 25.66
N PRO A 252 -2.12 -30.80 26.95
CA PRO A 252 -1.22 -30.18 27.91
C PRO A 252 0.23 -30.60 27.66
N ILE A 253 1.11 -29.62 27.45
CA ILE A 253 2.55 -29.88 27.42
C ILE A 253 3.04 -30.00 28.86
N LEU A 254 3.43 -31.22 29.24
CA LEU A 254 4.06 -31.51 30.52
C LEU A 254 5.43 -30.81 30.58
N PHE A 255 5.62 -29.89 31.53
CA PHE A 255 6.88 -29.17 31.69
C PHE A 255 8.04 -30.11 32.06
N THR A 256 9.00 -30.28 31.15
CA THR A 256 10.39 -30.61 31.54
C THR A 256 11.15 -29.31 31.80
N LYS A 257 11.86 -29.27 32.93
CA LYS A 257 12.36 -28.05 33.57
C LYS A 257 13.30 -27.22 32.68
N LEU A 258 12.92 -25.95 32.46
CA LEU A 258 13.86 -24.83 32.41
C LEU A 258 13.45 -23.83 33.50
N THR A 259 14.43 -23.31 34.22
CA THR A 259 14.26 -22.51 35.45
C THR A 259 13.70 -21.10 35.19
N PRO A 260 12.83 -20.56 36.07
CA PRO A 260 12.28 -19.22 35.90
C PRO A 260 13.27 -18.12 36.31
N PRO A 261 13.20 -16.92 35.70
CA PRO A 261 13.83 -15.73 36.26
C PRO A 261 13.04 -15.25 37.48
N ILE A 262 13.74 -14.86 38.54
CA ILE A 262 13.15 -14.39 39.79
C ILE A 262 12.66 -12.94 39.62
N ILE A 263 11.37 -12.71 39.87
CA ILE A 263 10.82 -11.37 40.12
C ILE A 263 10.71 -11.21 41.63
N HIS A 264 11.46 -10.27 42.21
CA HIS A 264 11.23 -9.81 43.58
C HIS A 264 10.53 -8.45 43.57
N ASN A 265 9.31 -8.42 44.11
CA ASN A 265 8.71 -7.19 44.60
C ASN A 265 9.56 -6.61 45.74
N HIS A 266 9.62 -5.29 45.90
CA HIS A 266 8.95 -4.63 47.03
C HIS A 266 8.90 -3.09 46.88
N ARG A 267 8.09 -2.48 47.75
CA ARG A 267 7.57 -1.10 47.70
C ARG A 267 8.35 -0.18 48.66
N THR A 268 8.06 1.13 48.56
CA THR A 268 8.13 2.17 49.62
C THR A 268 9.49 2.75 50.09
N THR A 269 9.80 3.92 49.52
CA THR A 269 10.05 5.24 50.16
C THR A 269 11.26 5.56 51.08
N THR A 270 11.98 6.60 50.62
CA THR A 270 12.50 7.80 51.33
C THR A 270 13.90 7.88 51.99
N CYS A 271 14.61 8.95 51.57
CA CYS A 271 15.49 9.88 52.31
C CYS A 271 17.03 9.77 52.30
N THR A 272 17.61 10.85 51.74
CA THR A 272 18.80 11.62 52.18
C THR A 272 20.25 11.17 51.86
N VAL A 273 21.05 12.21 51.55
CA VAL A 273 22.46 12.27 51.12
C VAL A 273 23.32 12.72 52.32
N PRO A 274 24.55 12.18 52.58
CA PRO A 274 25.76 12.99 52.27
C PRO A 274 27.14 12.28 52.04
N THR A 275 27.99 12.98 51.27
CA THR A 275 29.47 13.15 51.38
C THR A 275 30.52 12.03 51.12
N LYS A 276 31.58 12.42 50.37
CA LYS A 276 32.95 11.83 50.24
C LYS A 276 33.87 12.25 51.43
N PRO A 277 35.22 12.01 51.49
CA PRO A 277 36.15 11.09 50.78
C PRO A 277 37.19 10.34 51.70
N ARG A 278 38.01 9.41 51.14
CA ARG A 278 39.52 9.37 51.15
C ARG A 278 40.20 7.96 51.19
N LEU A 279 41.18 7.79 50.27
CA LEU A 279 42.50 7.10 50.35
C LEU A 279 42.77 5.93 51.33
N ARG A 280 43.29 4.80 50.78
CA ARG A 280 44.75 4.47 50.83
C ARG A 280 45.21 3.30 49.93
N LEU A 281 46.51 3.32 49.62
CA LEU A 281 47.33 2.36 48.85
C LEU A 281 47.34 0.91 49.38
N LEU A 282 47.66 -0.06 48.50
CA LEU A 282 48.84 -0.93 48.66
C LEU A 282 49.30 -1.61 47.33
N ARG A 283 50.63 -1.71 47.14
CA ARG A 283 51.36 -2.57 46.16
C ARG A 283 51.34 -4.03 46.68
N ARG A 284 51.65 -5.14 45.98
CA ARG A 284 52.46 -5.54 44.78
C ARG A 284 51.87 -6.91 44.31
N SER A 285 52.26 -7.65 43.26
CA SER A 285 53.37 -7.62 42.27
C SER A 285 52.95 -8.35 40.97
N ALA A 286 53.91 -8.79 40.15
CA ALA A 286 53.79 -9.47 38.84
C ALA A 286 53.69 -11.02 38.85
N VAL A 287 53.27 -11.61 37.71
CA VAL A 287 54.10 -12.39 36.75
C VAL A 287 53.44 -12.34 35.35
N ALA A 288 54.23 -12.50 34.29
CA ALA A 288 53.89 -12.12 32.91
C ALA A 288 53.10 -13.17 32.09
N GLY A 289 52.44 -12.71 31.03
CA GLY A 289 51.76 -13.54 30.04
C GLY A 289 51.36 -12.77 28.77
N THR A 290 52.34 -12.52 27.89
CA THR A 290 52.24 -12.15 26.45
C THR A 290 51.24 -11.07 26.00
N ALA A 291 51.78 -10.02 25.37
CA ALA A 291 51.02 -8.90 24.85
C ALA A 291 50.14 -9.25 23.62
N VAL A 292 48.91 -8.74 23.63
CA VAL A 292 48.27 -8.17 22.43
C VAL A 292 48.04 -6.70 22.76
N ALA A 293 48.58 -5.80 21.93
CA ALA A 293 48.40 -4.37 22.12
C ALA A 293 47.01 -3.97 21.62
N ASP A 294 46.05 -3.83 22.54
CA ASP A 294 44.78 -3.19 22.23
C ASP A 294 44.98 -1.66 22.27
N GLN A 295 45.13 -1.07 21.08
CA GLN A 295 45.30 0.37 20.92
C GLN A 295 43.96 1.08 21.16
N THR A 296 43.79 1.60 22.37
CA THR A 296 42.70 2.52 22.71
C THR A 296 42.98 3.94 22.18
N GLU A 297 42.90 4.14 20.86
CA GLU A 297 42.79 5.47 20.24
C GLU A 297 41.80 5.46 19.07
N GLY A 298 41.01 6.54 18.92
CA GLY A 298 40.30 6.84 17.66
C GLY A 298 38.79 6.56 17.58
N GLY A 299 38.08 6.37 18.70
CA GLY A 299 36.62 6.30 18.73
C GLY A 299 35.93 7.65 18.44
N GLY A 300 35.93 8.09 17.18
CA GLY A 300 35.22 9.29 16.75
C GLY A 300 33.71 9.19 16.95
N GLU A 301 33.03 10.33 17.11
CA GLU A 301 31.56 10.40 17.27
C GLU A 301 30.84 9.92 15.99
N VAL A 302 30.56 8.62 15.91
CA VAL A 302 29.83 7.97 14.81
C VAL A 302 28.34 8.35 14.82
N LEU A 303 27.76 8.44 16.02
CA LEU A 303 26.41 8.93 16.24
C LEU A 303 26.40 10.47 16.20
N LEU A 304 25.30 11.06 15.72
CA LEU A 304 25.03 12.45 16.05
C LEU A 304 24.82 12.55 17.56
N ASN A 305 25.60 13.42 18.23
CA ASN A 305 25.55 13.54 19.68
C ASN A 305 24.13 13.80 20.19
N PRO A 306 23.71 13.15 21.30
CA PRO A 306 22.52 13.57 22.01
C PRO A 306 22.78 14.97 22.59
N GLU A 307 22.40 16.00 21.84
CA GLU A 307 22.39 17.37 22.32
C GLU A 307 21.61 17.44 23.64
N GLU A 308 22.23 18.07 24.65
CA GLU A 308 21.68 18.32 25.97
C GLU A 308 20.20 18.77 25.90
N GLU A 309 19.46 18.59 27.01
CA GLU A 309 18.01 18.86 27.13
C GLU A 309 17.63 20.36 27.05
N LYS A 310 18.16 21.09 26.07
CA LYS A 310 17.68 22.41 25.67
C LYS A 310 16.26 22.27 25.14
N ARG A 311 15.40 23.19 25.58
CA ARG A 311 14.00 23.28 25.11
C ARG A 311 14.01 23.49 23.60
N VAL A 312 13.07 22.84 22.90
CA VAL A 312 12.83 23.10 21.49
C VAL A 312 12.44 24.58 21.34
N GLU A 313 13.23 25.31 20.55
CA GLU A 313 12.89 26.67 20.14
C GLU A 313 11.74 26.59 19.13
N VAL A 314 10.54 27.02 19.52
CA VAL A 314 9.38 27.06 18.62
C VAL A 314 9.39 28.38 17.86
N ALA A 315 9.30 28.30 16.53
CA ALA A 315 9.14 29.46 15.67
C ALA A 315 7.70 29.63 15.21
N ASP A 316 7.29 30.88 14.98
CA ASP A 316 6.03 31.18 14.32
C ASP A 316 6.10 30.78 12.84
N TYR A 317 5.07 30.07 12.38
CA TYR A 317 4.96 29.49 11.05
C TYR A 317 3.49 29.16 10.77
N ASP A 318 2.94 29.62 9.66
CA ASP A 318 1.62 29.20 9.17
C ASP A 318 1.81 28.52 7.81
N TRP A 319 1.53 27.22 7.75
CA TRP A 319 1.62 26.44 6.51
C TRP A 319 0.77 27.01 5.38
N THR A 320 -0.31 27.76 5.66
CA THR A 320 -1.13 28.36 4.62
C THR A 320 -0.45 29.56 3.95
N GLU A 321 0.49 30.23 4.62
CA GLU A 321 1.22 31.38 4.09
C GLU A 321 2.47 30.98 3.30
N GLU A 322 2.36 29.91 2.52
CA GLU A 322 3.44 29.34 1.72
C GLU A 322 2.98 28.98 0.31
N TRP A 323 3.93 28.94 -0.62
CA TRP A 323 3.71 28.51 -1.99
C TRP A 323 3.90 27.00 -2.12
N TYR A 324 2.88 26.29 -2.60
CA TYR A 324 2.93 24.86 -2.86
C TYR A 324 2.97 24.56 -4.37
N PRO A 325 3.87 23.67 -4.83
CA PRO A 325 3.95 23.27 -6.22
C PRO A 325 2.75 22.38 -6.55
N LEU A 326 1.92 22.81 -7.49
CA LEU A 326 0.71 22.11 -7.89
C LEU A 326 0.93 21.09 -9.00
N TYR A 327 1.57 21.53 -10.09
CA TYR A 327 1.68 20.75 -11.32
C TYR A 327 2.71 21.34 -12.29
N LEU A 328 3.13 20.57 -13.28
CA LEU A 328 3.88 21.10 -14.42
C LEU A 328 2.91 21.77 -15.39
N THR A 329 3.13 23.05 -15.73
CA THR A 329 2.20 23.84 -16.57
C THR A 329 1.90 23.17 -17.91
N LYS A 330 2.94 22.60 -18.54
CA LYS A 330 2.85 21.84 -19.81
C LYS A 330 1.90 20.63 -19.79
N ASN A 331 1.57 20.13 -18.60
CA ASN A 331 0.70 18.98 -18.39
C ASN A 331 -0.70 19.36 -17.88
N VAL A 332 -0.94 20.62 -17.47
CA VAL A 332 -2.29 21.08 -17.08
C VAL A 332 -3.21 20.93 -18.31
N PRO A 333 -4.36 20.24 -18.20
CA PRO A 333 -5.29 20.08 -19.31
C PRO A 333 -5.75 21.42 -19.88
N ASP A 334 -6.06 21.42 -21.17
CA ASP A 334 -6.53 22.63 -21.88
C ASP A 334 -8.07 22.72 -21.88
N ASP A 335 -8.75 21.59 -21.63
CA ASP A 335 -10.18 21.34 -21.85
C ASP A 335 -10.92 20.76 -20.64
N ALA A 336 -10.21 20.49 -19.53
CA ALA A 336 -10.77 19.85 -18.34
C ALA A 336 -10.22 20.44 -17.03
N PRO A 337 -11.03 20.48 -15.95
CA PRO A 337 -10.53 20.77 -14.61
C PRO A 337 -9.69 19.62 -14.04
N LEU A 338 -8.77 19.95 -13.12
CA LEU A 338 -7.86 19.02 -12.45
C LEU A 338 -8.02 19.14 -10.93
N GLY A 339 -8.54 18.08 -10.30
CA GLY A 339 -8.62 17.97 -8.84
C GLY A 339 -7.24 17.70 -8.23
N LEU A 340 -6.87 18.47 -7.20
CA LEU A 340 -5.60 18.38 -6.49
C LEU A 340 -5.83 18.55 -4.98
N THR A 341 -4.81 18.26 -4.17
CA THR A 341 -4.87 18.44 -2.72
C THR A 341 -3.59 19.03 -2.13
N VAL A 342 -3.74 19.81 -1.04
CA VAL A 342 -2.66 20.28 -0.16
C VAL A 342 -3.11 20.07 1.29
N TYR A 343 -2.40 19.24 2.06
CA TYR A 343 -2.79 18.81 3.42
C TYR A 343 -4.30 18.48 3.53
N ASP A 344 -4.78 17.59 2.66
CA ASP A 344 -6.19 17.16 2.55
C ASP A 344 -7.22 18.26 2.22
N ARG A 345 -6.80 19.51 1.99
CA ARG A 345 -7.64 20.55 1.36
C ARG A 345 -7.76 20.25 -0.13
N GLN A 346 -8.98 20.01 -0.60
CA GLN A 346 -9.29 19.73 -2.00
C GLN A 346 -9.42 21.06 -2.77
N ILE A 347 -8.71 21.17 -3.88
CA ILE A 347 -8.67 22.34 -4.75
C ILE A 347 -8.78 21.89 -6.22
N VAL A 348 -9.36 22.73 -7.06
CA VAL A 348 -9.51 22.47 -8.50
C VAL A 348 -8.73 23.50 -9.30
N LEU A 349 -7.80 23.03 -10.14
CA LEU A 349 -7.00 23.83 -11.06
C LEU A 349 -7.55 23.68 -12.48
N TYR A 350 -7.73 24.77 -13.21
CA TYR A 350 -8.11 24.73 -14.64
C TYR A 350 -7.57 25.96 -15.39
N LYS A 351 -7.69 25.95 -16.72
CA LYS A 351 -7.47 27.12 -17.58
C LYS A 351 -8.82 27.66 -18.00
N ASP A 352 -9.04 28.97 -17.83
CA ASP A 352 -10.25 29.62 -18.34
C ASP A 352 -10.20 29.83 -19.87
N GLY A 353 -11.23 30.44 -20.43
CA GLY A 353 -11.34 30.69 -21.88
C GLY A 353 -10.26 31.61 -22.47
N GLU A 354 -9.52 32.34 -21.63
CA GLU A 354 -8.38 33.17 -22.02
C GLU A 354 -7.05 32.42 -21.86
N GLY A 355 -7.09 31.17 -21.38
CA GLY A 355 -5.91 30.36 -21.04
C GLY A 355 -5.34 30.69 -19.65
N THR A 356 -5.98 31.56 -18.87
CA THR A 356 -5.50 31.95 -17.54
C THR A 356 -5.73 30.85 -16.53
N LEU A 357 -4.71 30.54 -15.72
CA LEU A 357 -4.80 29.54 -14.66
C LEU A 357 -5.70 30.04 -13.52
N ARG A 358 -6.72 29.25 -13.17
CA ARG A 358 -7.65 29.52 -12.07
C ARG A 358 -7.64 28.36 -11.08
N CYS A 359 -7.72 28.68 -9.79
CA CYS A 359 -7.73 27.69 -8.71
C CYS A 359 -8.80 28.00 -7.67
N TYR A 360 -9.69 27.04 -7.40
CA TYR A 360 -10.80 27.17 -6.44
C TYR A 360 -10.77 26.06 -5.38
N GLU A 361 -11.50 26.25 -4.27
CA GLU A 361 -11.90 25.13 -3.40
C GLU A 361 -12.70 24.12 -4.24
N ASP A 362 -12.34 22.82 -4.19
CA ASP A 362 -12.96 21.78 -5.01
C ASP A 362 -14.33 21.33 -4.46
N ARG A 363 -15.24 22.30 -4.34
CA ARG A 363 -16.50 22.14 -3.63
C ARG A 363 -17.52 23.17 -4.10
N CYS A 364 -18.54 22.70 -4.80
CA CYS A 364 -19.67 23.51 -5.22
C CYS A 364 -20.45 24.02 -3.98
N PRO A 365 -20.68 25.35 -3.83
CA PRO A 365 -21.35 25.91 -2.66
C PRO A 365 -22.83 25.53 -2.57
N HIS A 366 -23.44 25.03 -3.66
CA HIS A 366 -24.82 24.56 -3.68
C HIS A 366 -25.02 23.28 -2.84
N ARG A 367 -24.33 22.18 -3.20
CA ARG A 367 -24.52 20.84 -2.59
C ARG A 367 -23.22 20.01 -2.50
N LEU A 368 -22.10 20.67 -2.25
CA LEU A 368 -20.79 20.05 -1.94
C LEU A 368 -20.18 19.18 -3.06
N ALA A 369 -20.80 19.07 -4.23
CA ALA A 369 -20.25 18.33 -5.36
C ALA A 369 -18.87 18.86 -5.75
N LYS A 370 -17.93 17.97 -6.05
CA LYS A 370 -16.62 18.34 -6.58
C LYS A 370 -16.78 19.11 -7.89
N LEU A 371 -15.95 20.13 -8.04
CA LEU A 371 -15.85 20.94 -9.25
C LEU A 371 -14.77 20.39 -10.20
N SER A 372 -13.84 19.57 -9.70
CA SER A 372 -12.87 18.79 -10.46
C SER A 372 -13.51 17.68 -11.30
N GLU A 373 -14.68 17.18 -10.90
CA GLU A 373 -15.57 16.32 -11.70
C GLU A 373 -16.47 17.16 -12.63
N GLY A 374 -16.15 18.44 -12.82
CA GLY A 374 -16.87 19.40 -13.66
C GLY A 374 -16.46 19.33 -15.14
N GLN A 375 -16.94 20.30 -15.91
CA GLN A 375 -16.54 20.51 -17.31
C GLN A 375 -16.29 22.00 -17.58
N LEU A 376 -15.59 22.31 -18.68
CA LEU A 376 -15.40 23.69 -19.12
C LEU A 376 -16.41 24.05 -20.22
N ILE A 377 -17.25 25.06 -19.96
CA ILE A 377 -18.26 25.57 -20.91
C ILE A 377 -18.02 27.06 -21.09
N ASP A 378 -17.84 27.51 -22.33
CA ASP A 378 -17.51 28.90 -22.68
C ASP A 378 -16.34 29.46 -21.84
N GLY A 379 -15.31 28.63 -21.60
CA GLY A 379 -14.15 29.00 -20.79
C GLY A 379 -14.40 29.11 -19.28
N ARG A 380 -15.57 28.69 -18.78
CA ARG A 380 -15.97 28.76 -17.38
C ARG A 380 -16.16 27.36 -16.79
N LEU A 381 -15.88 27.22 -15.49
CA LEU A 381 -16.01 25.95 -14.80
C LEU A 381 -17.47 25.67 -14.46
N GLU A 382 -18.01 24.56 -14.96
CA GLU A 382 -19.39 24.12 -14.73
C GLU A 382 -19.45 22.89 -13.82
N CYS A 383 -20.27 22.96 -12.76
CA CYS A 383 -20.55 21.83 -11.89
C CYS A 383 -21.55 20.85 -12.52
N LEU A 384 -21.11 19.62 -12.86
CA LEU A 384 -21.95 18.60 -13.51
C LEU A 384 -23.21 18.18 -12.73
N TYR A 385 -23.33 18.49 -11.43
CA TYR A 385 -24.53 18.12 -10.68
C TYR A 385 -25.76 18.97 -11.05
N HIS A 386 -25.58 20.27 -11.33
CA HIS A 386 -26.71 21.19 -11.58
C HIS A 386 -26.43 22.27 -12.65
N GLY A 387 -25.27 22.26 -13.31
CA GLY A 387 -24.91 23.23 -14.35
C GLY A 387 -24.60 24.64 -13.82
N TRP A 388 -24.23 24.77 -12.54
CA TRP A 388 -23.80 26.06 -11.98
C TRP A 388 -22.42 26.41 -12.56
N GLN A 389 -22.28 27.59 -13.16
CA GLN A 389 -21.04 28.05 -13.79
C GLN A 389 -20.34 29.14 -12.98
N PHE A 390 -19.01 29.07 -12.92
CA PHE A 390 -18.12 29.97 -12.20
C PHE A 390 -17.07 30.57 -13.14
N GLU A 391 -16.79 31.87 -13.00
CA GLU A 391 -15.81 32.60 -13.79
C GLU A 391 -14.76 33.29 -12.91
N GLY A 392 -13.59 33.59 -13.49
CA GLY A 392 -12.59 34.51 -12.95
C GLY A 392 -12.25 34.24 -11.48
N GLU A 393 -12.60 35.19 -10.63
CA GLU A 393 -12.36 35.21 -9.18
C GLU A 393 -13.44 34.43 -8.41
N GLY A 394 -13.93 33.32 -8.98
CA GLY A 394 -14.88 32.40 -8.35
C GLY A 394 -16.34 32.87 -8.39
N LYS A 395 -16.65 33.88 -9.19
CA LYS A 395 -17.99 34.46 -9.29
C LYS A 395 -18.95 33.49 -9.98
N CYS A 396 -20.07 33.14 -9.33
CA CYS A 396 -21.13 32.38 -9.98
C CYS A 396 -21.90 33.29 -10.95
N VAL A 397 -22.03 32.86 -12.21
CA VAL A 397 -22.65 33.65 -13.29
C VAL A 397 -23.82 32.97 -13.99
N LYS A 398 -24.00 31.68 -13.78
CA LYS A 398 -25.13 30.93 -14.34
C LYS A 398 -25.62 29.92 -13.32
N ILE A 399 -26.92 29.97 -13.05
CA ILE A 399 -27.66 28.95 -12.31
C ILE A 399 -28.84 28.57 -13.21
N PRO A 400 -28.82 27.43 -13.91
CA PRO A 400 -29.84 27.10 -14.92
C PRO A 400 -31.26 26.99 -14.36
N GLN A 401 -31.40 26.72 -13.06
CA GLN A 401 -32.68 26.60 -12.36
C GLN A 401 -33.17 27.92 -11.73
N LEU A 402 -32.41 29.02 -11.87
CA LEU A 402 -32.79 30.33 -11.34
C LEU A 402 -33.65 31.07 -12.38
N PRO A 403 -34.82 31.63 -12.01
CA PRO A 403 -35.63 32.43 -12.92
C PRO A 403 -34.85 33.62 -13.49
N ALA A 404 -35.07 33.95 -14.77
CA ALA A 404 -34.31 35.00 -15.47
C ALA A 404 -34.42 36.41 -14.83
N SER A 405 -35.45 36.66 -14.03
CA SER A 405 -35.66 37.90 -13.27
C SER A 405 -34.98 37.91 -11.88
N ALA A 406 -34.48 36.78 -11.41
CA ALA A 406 -33.87 36.65 -10.08
C ALA A 406 -32.35 36.84 -10.12
N LYS A 407 -31.80 37.48 -9.09
CA LYS A 407 -30.36 37.75 -8.97
C LYS A 407 -29.63 36.57 -8.33
N ILE A 408 -28.45 36.22 -8.86
CA ILE A 408 -27.58 35.20 -8.25
C ILE A 408 -27.10 35.71 -6.87
N PRO A 409 -27.26 34.94 -5.78
CA PRO A 409 -26.79 35.34 -4.45
C PRO A 409 -25.26 35.38 -4.37
N LYS A 410 -24.68 36.32 -3.60
CA LYS A 410 -23.22 36.37 -3.37
C LYS A 410 -22.66 35.08 -2.73
N ALA A 411 -23.47 34.38 -1.94
CA ALA A 411 -23.11 33.09 -1.33
C ALA A 411 -23.01 31.93 -2.36
N ALA A 412 -23.38 32.16 -3.63
CA ALA A 412 -23.17 31.21 -4.71
C ALA A 412 -21.73 31.23 -5.24
N CYS A 413 -20.90 32.23 -4.92
CA CYS A 413 -19.51 32.27 -5.38
C CYS A 413 -18.65 31.18 -4.70
N VAL A 414 -17.72 30.60 -5.46
CA VAL A 414 -16.72 29.65 -4.93
C VAL A 414 -15.56 30.40 -4.29
N LYS A 415 -14.92 29.75 -3.33
CA LYS A 415 -13.69 30.25 -2.70
C LYS A 415 -12.51 30.04 -3.65
N THR A 416 -11.68 31.07 -3.81
CA THR A 416 -10.51 31.05 -4.70
C THR A 416 -9.19 30.87 -3.96
N TYR A 417 -8.17 30.46 -4.70
CA TYR A 417 -6.77 30.41 -4.29
C TYR A 417 -5.90 31.07 -5.37
N GLU A 418 -4.91 31.86 -4.94
CA GLU A 418 -3.98 32.53 -5.85
C GLU A 418 -3.00 31.52 -6.45
N VAL A 419 -2.81 31.58 -7.77
CA VAL A 419 -1.86 30.73 -8.50
C VAL A 419 -0.93 31.53 -9.40
N LYS A 420 0.30 31.03 -9.55
CA LYS A 420 1.34 31.58 -10.44
C LYS A 420 2.07 30.46 -11.16
N ASP A 421 2.38 30.65 -12.44
CA ASP A 421 3.46 29.88 -13.07
C ASP A 421 4.80 30.51 -12.67
N SER A 422 5.71 29.72 -12.14
CA SER A 422 7.13 30.07 -12.01
C SER A 422 7.97 28.94 -12.62
N GLN A 423 8.73 29.29 -13.66
CA GLN A 423 9.66 28.39 -14.37
C GLN A 423 9.02 27.06 -14.86
N GLY A 424 7.76 27.07 -15.29
CA GLY A 424 7.04 25.91 -15.84
C GLY A 424 6.36 25.02 -14.79
N VAL A 425 6.27 25.51 -13.55
CA VAL A 425 5.55 24.88 -12.44
C VAL A 425 4.45 25.84 -11.99
N VAL A 426 3.23 25.33 -11.88
CA VAL A 426 2.12 26.06 -11.24
C VAL A 426 2.28 25.97 -9.73
N TRP A 427 2.26 27.11 -9.06
CA TRP A 427 2.30 27.25 -7.60
C TRP A 427 0.98 27.79 -7.08
N VAL A 428 0.56 27.38 -5.89
CA VAL A 428 -0.62 27.91 -5.18
C VAL A 428 -0.25 28.51 -3.84
N TRP A 429 -0.88 29.62 -3.49
CA TRP A 429 -0.85 30.21 -2.15
C TRP A 429 -2.09 29.74 -1.38
N MET A 430 -1.89 29.09 -0.23
CA MET A 430 -2.99 28.41 0.48
C MET A 430 -3.76 29.30 1.47
N SER A 431 -3.23 30.47 1.84
CA SER A 431 -3.92 31.44 2.67
C SER A 431 -4.96 32.19 1.86
N THR A 432 -6.07 32.47 2.53
CA THR A 432 -7.19 33.27 2.02
C THR A 432 -7.55 34.41 2.99
N LYS A 433 -6.65 34.66 3.95
CA LYS A 433 -6.71 35.76 4.92
C LYS A 433 -5.66 36.82 4.61
N THR A 434 -4.53 36.40 4.06
CA THR A 434 -3.35 37.22 3.78
C THR A 434 -2.97 37.11 2.30
N PRO A 435 -2.55 38.24 1.69
CA PRO A 435 -2.20 38.26 0.27
C PRO A 435 -0.98 37.37 -0.01
N PRO A 436 -0.85 36.84 -1.25
CA PRO A 436 0.32 36.07 -1.65
C PRO A 436 1.60 36.90 -1.51
N ASN A 437 2.62 36.36 -0.83
CA ASN A 437 3.93 37.01 -0.74
C ASN A 437 4.81 36.58 -1.93
N PRO A 438 5.22 37.48 -2.84
CA PRO A 438 6.08 37.14 -3.98
C PRO A 438 7.50 36.73 -3.58
N GLU A 439 8.04 37.23 -2.46
CA GLU A 439 9.39 36.90 -1.98
C GLU A 439 9.53 35.44 -1.54
N LYS A 440 8.40 34.81 -1.17
CA LYS A 440 8.33 33.38 -0.83
C LYS A 440 8.22 32.47 -2.07
N LEU A 441 7.99 33.01 -3.27
CA LEU A 441 7.80 32.21 -4.49
C LEU A 441 9.17 31.69 -4.97
N PRO A 442 9.40 30.36 -5.02
CA PRO A 442 10.73 29.85 -5.32
C PRO A 442 11.23 30.19 -6.74
N TRP A 443 12.52 30.50 -6.84
CA TRP A 443 13.25 30.70 -8.08
C TRP A 443 14.52 29.86 -8.11
N PHE A 444 14.77 29.18 -9.23
CA PHE A 444 15.87 28.23 -9.41
C PHE A 444 16.81 28.71 -10.50
N GLU A 445 17.94 29.28 -10.09
CA GLU A 445 18.91 29.92 -11.00
C GLU A 445 19.38 28.98 -12.12
N ASN A 446 19.65 27.70 -11.81
CA ASN A 446 20.09 26.73 -12.82
C ASN A 446 19.06 26.53 -13.95
N PHE A 447 17.75 26.61 -13.66
CA PHE A 447 16.68 26.47 -14.65
C PHE A 447 16.47 27.74 -15.49
N ALA A 448 17.04 28.88 -15.09
CA ALA A 448 17.05 30.11 -15.89
C ALA A 448 18.24 30.18 -16.87
N ARG A 449 19.24 29.29 -16.76
CA ARG A 449 20.45 29.32 -17.58
C ARG A 449 20.16 28.96 -19.05
N PRO A 450 20.72 29.69 -20.04
CA PRO A 450 20.63 29.31 -21.44
C PRO A 450 21.17 27.89 -21.69
N GLY A 451 20.46 27.11 -22.50
CA GLY A 451 20.84 25.73 -22.85
C GLY A 451 20.62 24.69 -21.74
N PHE A 452 20.05 25.06 -20.59
CA PHE A 452 19.72 24.09 -19.54
C PHE A 452 18.59 23.15 -20.01
N PHE A 453 18.87 21.85 -20.04
CA PHE A 453 17.93 20.84 -20.53
C PHE A 453 17.14 20.22 -19.36
N ASP A 454 15.81 20.36 -19.38
CA ASP A 454 14.90 19.92 -18.32
C ASP A 454 14.09 18.66 -18.72
N ILE A 455 14.16 17.60 -17.92
CA ILE A 455 13.37 16.36 -18.07
C ILE A 455 12.27 16.20 -17.00
N SER A 456 11.68 17.31 -16.55
CA SER A 456 10.70 17.34 -15.46
C SER A 456 9.51 16.39 -15.63
N THR A 457 9.23 15.65 -14.55
CA THR A 457 8.13 14.68 -14.40
C THR A 457 7.35 14.89 -13.10
N THR A 458 6.08 14.47 -13.08
CA THR A 458 5.19 14.50 -11.91
C THR A 458 4.86 13.07 -11.48
N HIS A 459 4.83 12.82 -10.17
CA HIS A 459 4.56 11.52 -9.54
C HIS A 459 3.66 11.68 -8.31
N GLU A 460 2.56 10.93 -8.20
CA GLU A 460 1.79 10.79 -6.96
C GLU A 460 2.18 9.53 -6.16
N LEU A 461 2.42 9.69 -4.86
CA LEU A 461 3.14 8.71 -4.04
C LEU A 461 2.34 8.29 -2.79
N PRO A 462 2.34 6.99 -2.45
CA PRO A 462 1.52 6.36 -1.40
C PRO A 462 2.15 6.44 0.02
N TYR A 463 2.74 7.58 0.37
CA TYR A 463 3.32 7.83 1.70
C TYR A 463 3.49 9.34 1.95
N ASP A 464 3.71 9.71 3.21
CA ASP A 464 3.84 11.08 3.68
C ASP A 464 5.01 11.83 3.02
N HIS A 465 4.79 13.13 2.80
CA HIS A 465 5.79 14.04 2.25
C HIS A 465 7.10 14.07 3.07
N SER A 466 7.03 13.82 4.39
CA SER A 466 8.21 13.87 5.26
C SER A 466 9.13 12.68 5.06
N ILE A 467 8.58 11.48 4.82
CA ILE A 467 9.38 10.29 4.52
C ILE A 467 9.94 10.38 3.10
N LEU A 468 9.16 10.95 2.16
CA LEU A 468 9.66 11.29 0.83
C LEU A 468 10.85 12.25 0.89
N LEU A 469 10.74 13.34 1.65
CA LEU A 469 11.83 14.32 1.80
C LEU A 469 13.07 13.67 2.43
N GLU A 470 12.93 12.91 3.52
CA GLU A 470 14.06 12.17 4.12
C GLU A 470 14.77 11.27 3.11
N ASN A 471 14.02 10.49 2.32
CA ASN A 471 14.61 9.62 1.31
C ASN A 471 15.37 10.40 0.23
N LEU A 472 14.81 11.52 -0.25
CA LEU A 472 15.48 12.37 -1.26
C LEU A 472 16.67 13.16 -0.69
N MET A 473 16.70 13.36 0.63
CA MET A 473 17.79 14.00 1.38
C MET A 473 18.91 13.03 1.76
N ASP A 474 18.68 11.72 1.70
CA ASP A 474 19.66 10.68 2.03
C ASP A 474 20.45 10.22 0.79
N PRO A 475 21.67 10.70 0.55
CA PRO A 475 22.54 10.15 -0.51
C PRO A 475 23.09 8.73 -0.22
N ALA A 476 23.02 8.21 1.01
CA ALA A 476 23.66 6.95 1.38
C ALA A 476 22.90 5.71 0.89
N HIS A 477 21.56 5.74 0.79
CA HIS A 477 20.81 4.64 0.18
C HIS A 477 21.06 4.50 -1.34
N VAL A 478 21.41 5.56 -2.06
CA VAL A 478 21.43 5.58 -3.55
C VAL A 478 22.27 4.44 -4.16
N PRO A 479 23.52 4.17 -3.74
CA PRO A 479 24.33 3.07 -4.30
C PRO A 479 23.77 1.67 -3.95
N ILE A 480 23.01 1.57 -2.86
CA ILE A 480 22.48 0.31 -2.30
C ILE A 480 21.09 -0.03 -2.87
N SER A 481 20.21 0.97 -2.95
CA SER A 481 18.84 0.84 -3.43
C SER A 481 18.69 0.96 -4.94
N HIS A 482 19.64 1.58 -5.64
CA HIS A 482 19.59 1.71 -7.10
C HIS A 482 20.72 0.97 -7.81
N ASP A 483 21.33 -0.04 -7.17
CA ASP A 483 22.41 -0.85 -7.74
C ASP A 483 22.11 -1.26 -9.18
N ARG A 484 22.94 -0.77 -10.11
CA ARG A 484 22.91 -1.01 -11.56
C ARG A 484 21.57 -0.68 -12.23
N THR A 485 20.74 0.15 -11.59
CA THR A 485 19.48 0.67 -12.15
C THR A 485 19.72 1.89 -13.02
N ASP A 486 20.73 2.68 -12.65
CA ASP A 486 21.40 3.66 -13.49
C ASP A 486 22.91 3.42 -13.50
N PHE A 487 23.63 3.97 -14.49
CA PHE A 487 25.08 3.83 -14.61
C PHE A 487 25.86 4.53 -13.48
N THR A 488 25.22 5.44 -12.75
CA THR A 488 25.80 6.16 -11.61
C THR A 488 25.67 5.44 -10.26
N ALA A 489 24.74 4.49 -10.13
CA ALA A 489 24.45 3.81 -8.87
C ALA A 489 25.04 2.40 -8.86
N LYS A 490 26.13 2.22 -8.10
CA LYS A 490 26.87 0.95 -7.97
C LYS A 490 27.02 0.59 -6.51
N ARG A 491 26.65 -0.62 -6.10
CA ARG A 491 26.77 -1.04 -4.70
C ARG A 491 28.19 -0.88 -4.13
N GLU A 492 29.20 -1.04 -4.98
CA GLU A 492 30.62 -0.93 -4.65
C GLU A 492 31.08 0.52 -4.33
N ASP A 493 30.30 1.54 -4.72
CA ASP A 493 30.58 2.95 -4.43
C ASP A 493 30.15 3.37 -3.01
N ALA A 494 29.45 2.50 -2.25
CA ALA A 494 28.97 2.79 -0.91
C ALA A 494 30.14 3.03 0.08
N GLN A 495 30.07 4.13 0.83
CA GLN A 495 31.14 4.64 1.70
C GLN A 495 30.61 5.71 2.66
N PRO A 496 31.37 6.10 3.71
CA PRO A 496 31.03 7.25 4.53
C PRO A 496 30.92 8.54 3.72
N LEU A 497 29.97 9.38 4.09
CA LEU A 497 29.75 10.69 3.50
C LEU A 497 30.10 11.79 4.50
N VAL A 498 30.60 12.90 3.97
CA VAL A 498 30.94 14.10 4.74
C VAL A 498 29.87 15.15 4.47
N PHE A 499 29.36 15.77 5.53
CA PHE A 499 28.31 16.76 5.51
C PHE A 499 28.75 18.01 6.27
N GLU A 500 28.56 19.18 5.65
CA GLU A 500 28.85 20.49 6.24
C GLU A 500 27.58 21.35 6.17
N VAL A 501 26.89 21.52 7.29
CA VAL A 501 25.67 22.36 7.37
C VAL A 501 26.07 23.82 7.55
N THR A 502 25.96 24.62 6.48
CA THR A 502 26.40 26.02 6.45
C THR A 502 25.30 27.01 6.83
N GLU A 503 24.03 26.64 6.64
CA GLU A 503 22.87 27.53 6.87
C GLU A 503 21.76 26.82 7.62
N ARG A 504 21.13 27.52 8.57
CA ARG A 504 19.89 27.09 9.26
C ARG A 504 18.98 28.28 9.46
N SER A 505 17.68 28.10 9.22
CA SER A 505 16.65 29.13 9.35
C SER A 505 15.29 28.50 9.65
N ASN A 506 14.29 29.34 9.98
CA ASN A 506 12.91 28.87 10.13
C ASN A 506 12.32 28.41 8.77
N ARG A 507 12.89 28.84 7.64
CA ARG A 507 12.52 28.39 6.29
C ARG A 507 13.35 27.21 5.77
N GLY A 508 14.13 26.54 6.61
CA GLY A 508 14.94 25.38 6.20
C GLY A 508 16.44 25.62 6.32
N PHE A 509 17.24 24.85 5.59
CA PHE A 509 18.69 24.74 5.80
C PHE A 509 19.43 24.40 4.50
N ALA A 510 20.75 24.64 4.48
CA ALA A 510 21.60 24.31 3.36
C ALA A 510 23.02 23.95 3.80
N GLY A 511 23.76 23.32 2.89
CA GLY A 511 25.18 23.07 3.04
C GLY A 511 25.74 22.09 2.01
N THR A 512 27.00 21.71 2.18
CA THR A 512 27.73 20.88 1.22
C THR A 512 27.81 19.42 1.67
N TRP A 513 27.82 18.49 0.71
CA TRP A 513 28.07 17.09 1.00
C TRP A 513 28.89 16.40 -0.10
N GLY A 514 29.64 15.37 0.29
CA GLY A 514 30.54 14.64 -0.59
C GLY A 514 30.93 13.26 -0.07
N ARG A 515 31.65 12.51 -0.89
CA ARG A 515 32.24 11.22 -0.52
C ARG A 515 33.50 11.47 0.29
N GLU A 516 33.72 10.72 1.37
CA GLU A 516 34.94 10.86 2.19
C GLU A 516 36.22 10.64 1.37
N LYS A 517 36.23 9.65 0.46
CA LYS A 517 37.37 9.34 -0.42
C LYS A 517 37.73 10.46 -1.40
N ASP A 518 36.82 11.40 -1.67
CA ASP A 518 37.06 12.55 -2.56
C ASP A 518 37.78 13.71 -1.82
N GLY A 519 38.37 13.44 -0.64
CA GLY A 519 39.10 14.42 0.18
C GLY A 519 38.21 15.26 1.09
N GLY A 520 37.00 14.77 1.40
CA GLY A 520 36.09 15.38 2.37
C GLY A 520 35.48 16.74 2.01
N LYS A 521 35.81 17.33 0.85
CA LYS A 521 35.18 18.57 0.37
C LYS A 521 33.84 18.27 -0.29
N GLY A 522 32.77 18.90 0.16
CA GLY A 522 31.44 18.73 -0.42
C GLY A 522 31.39 19.27 -1.85
N SER A 523 31.24 18.38 -2.83
CA SER A 523 31.12 18.74 -4.26
C SER A 523 29.67 18.95 -4.69
N ASN A 524 28.70 18.70 -3.80
CA ASN A 524 27.28 18.86 -4.04
C ASN A 524 26.70 19.80 -2.97
N LEU A 525 25.89 20.77 -3.40
CA LEU A 525 25.12 21.66 -2.54
C LEU A 525 23.74 21.06 -2.34
N LEU A 526 23.35 20.79 -1.09
CA LEU A 526 21.97 20.49 -0.73
C LEU A 526 21.34 21.72 -0.07
N ARG A 527 20.13 22.08 -0.50
CA ARG A 527 19.30 23.13 0.12
C ARG A 527 17.87 22.64 0.25
N PHE A 528 17.32 22.75 1.46
CA PHE A 528 15.90 22.58 1.73
C PHE A 528 15.28 23.95 2.00
N ASP A 529 14.32 24.34 1.17
CA ASP A 529 13.50 25.53 1.35
C ASP A 529 12.06 25.10 1.69
N ALA A 530 11.57 25.56 2.83
CA ALA A 530 10.28 25.22 3.38
C ALA A 530 9.12 25.67 2.47
N PRO A 531 8.00 24.91 2.42
CA PRO A 531 7.74 23.65 3.13
C PRO A 531 8.21 22.39 2.39
N CYS A 532 8.56 22.48 1.11
CA CYS A 532 8.52 21.32 0.21
C CYS A 532 9.54 21.35 -0.95
N VAL A 533 10.53 22.25 -0.92
CA VAL A 533 11.52 22.39 -1.98
C VAL A 533 12.85 21.81 -1.53
N LEU A 534 13.38 20.86 -2.29
CA LEU A 534 14.70 20.28 -2.05
C LEU A 534 15.55 20.41 -3.32
N GLN A 535 16.70 21.03 -3.20
CA GLN A 535 17.66 21.24 -4.28
C GLN A 535 18.92 20.44 -4.00
N ASN A 536 19.40 19.69 -4.98
CA ASN A 536 20.70 19.02 -4.97
C ASN A 536 21.46 19.44 -6.23
N ASN A 537 22.35 20.43 -6.08
CA ASN A 537 23.04 21.10 -7.16
C ASN A 537 24.52 20.69 -7.18
N ARG A 538 25.07 20.44 -8.37
CA ARG A 538 26.49 20.14 -8.57
C ARG A 538 27.06 21.02 -9.69
N GLU A 539 28.10 21.76 -9.37
CA GLU A 539 28.95 22.44 -10.34
C GLU A 539 30.15 21.54 -10.67
N PHE A 540 30.52 21.45 -11.95
CA PHE A 540 31.69 20.70 -12.40
C PHE A 540 32.28 21.32 -13.65
N GLU A 541 33.61 21.31 -13.75
CA GLU A 541 34.32 21.83 -14.92
C GLU A 541 34.42 20.77 -16.01
N GLY A 542 34.15 21.16 -17.26
CA GLY A 542 34.35 20.29 -18.41
C GLY A 542 35.81 20.24 -18.84
N LYS A 543 36.17 19.25 -19.67
CA LYS A 543 37.51 19.14 -20.31
C LYS A 543 37.90 20.35 -21.18
N ASP A 544 36.92 21.20 -21.47
CA ASP A 544 36.97 22.44 -22.23
C ASP A 544 37.15 23.69 -21.35
N GLY A 545 37.32 23.53 -20.02
CA GLY A 545 37.36 24.64 -19.06
C GLY A 545 36.00 25.30 -18.82
N VAL A 546 34.93 24.81 -19.44
CA VAL A 546 33.58 25.37 -19.33
C VAL A 546 32.93 24.84 -18.06
N LYS A 547 32.46 25.75 -17.20
CA LYS A 547 31.63 25.41 -16.04
C LYS A 547 30.30 24.81 -16.47
N ASN A 548 29.98 23.64 -15.93
CA ASN A 548 28.75 22.92 -16.19
C ASN A 548 27.98 22.68 -14.89
N TYR A 549 26.66 22.65 -15.00
CA TYR A 549 25.76 22.56 -13.87
C TYR A 549 24.85 21.34 -14.03
N PHE A 550 24.69 20.58 -12.96
CA PHE A 550 23.62 19.62 -12.76
C PHE A 550 22.71 20.13 -11.64
N SER A 551 21.40 20.01 -11.81
CA SER A 551 20.41 20.27 -10.77
C SER A 551 19.45 19.10 -10.68
N GLY A 552 19.36 18.50 -9.49
CA GLY A 552 18.24 17.68 -9.07
C GLY A 552 17.36 18.49 -8.13
N LEU A 553 16.22 18.94 -8.65
CA LEU A 553 15.24 19.74 -7.91
C LEU A 553 13.99 18.87 -7.67
N PHE A 554 13.64 18.71 -6.40
CA PHE A 554 12.53 17.89 -5.94
C PHE A 554 11.50 18.77 -5.23
N LEU A 555 10.27 18.74 -5.73
CA LEU A 555 9.16 19.56 -5.26
C LEU A 555 8.10 18.63 -4.62
N CYS A 556 8.16 18.49 -3.30
CA CYS A 556 7.53 17.41 -2.53
C CYS A 556 6.28 17.89 -1.77
N ARG A 557 5.19 18.15 -2.50
CA ARG A 557 3.94 18.65 -1.92
C ARG A 557 3.29 17.62 -0.96
N PRO A 558 2.94 17.99 0.28
CA PRO A 558 2.02 17.22 1.10
C PRO A 558 0.61 17.29 0.53
N THR A 559 0.15 16.21 -0.12
CA THR A 559 -1.24 16.11 -0.60
C THR A 559 -2.21 15.76 0.53
N GLY A 560 -1.76 14.97 1.51
CA GLY A 560 -2.50 14.65 2.73
C GLY A 560 -1.86 13.51 3.50
N GLN A 561 -2.51 13.02 4.55
CA GLN A 561 -1.91 11.96 5.37
C GLN A 561 -1.90 10.61 4.60
N GLY A 562 -0.73 9.98 4.52
CA GLY A 562 -0.48 8.74 3.78
C GLY A 562 -0.23 8.94 2.28
N LYS A 563 -0.07 10.18 1.82
CA LYS A 563 0.08 10.52 0.39
C LYS A 563 0.92 11.78 0.17
N SER A 564 1.62 11.82 -0.95
CA SER A 564 2.39 13.00 -1.38
C SER A 564 2.38 13.14 -2.91
N MET A 565 2.79 14.31 -3.41
CA MET A 565 3.08 14.50 -4.83
C MET A 565 4.50 15.06 -4.98
N LEU A 566 5.22 14.51 -5.94
CA LEU A 566 6.58 14.85 -6.27
C LEU A 566 6.65 15.37 -7.72
N ILE A 567 7.06 16.62 -7.91
CA ILE A 567 7.61 17.06 -9.21
C ILE A 567 9.13 16.91 -9.14
N VAL A 568 9.68 16.00 -9.93
CA VAL A 568 11.13 15.84 -10.08
C VAL A 568 11.57 16.58 -11.31
N ARG A 569 12.47 17.54 -11.12
CA ARG A 569 13.08 18.35 -12.17
C ARG A 569 14.58 18.07 -12.18
N PHE A 570 15.02 17.23 -13.10
CA PHE A 570 16.44 17.05 -13.38
C PHE A 570 16.82 17.90 -14.60
N GLY A 571 17.97 18.56 -14.51
CA GLY A 571 18.55 19.19 -15.69
C GLY A 571 20.07 19.36 -15.66
N VAL A 572 20.62 19.58 -16.85
CA VAL A 572 22.05 19.73 -17.12
C VAL A 572 22.32 20.77 -18.20
N THR A 573 23.49 21.42 -18.13
CA THR A 573 24.01 22.22 -19.26
C THR A 573 24.72 21.38 -20.33
N LYS A 574 25.30 20.22 -19.97
CA LYS A 574 26.04 19.36 -20.91
C LYS A 574 25.28 18.06 -21.17
N ARG A 575 24.85 17.85 -22.41
CA ARG A 575 24.12 16.65 -22.84
C ARG A 575 25.05 15.69 -23.59
N SER A 576 25.01 14.40 -23.25
CA SER A 576 25.63 13.36 -24.08
C SER A 576 24.82 13.17 -25.38
N PRO A 577 25.44 13.04 -26.57
CA PRO A 577 24.73 12.84 -27.83
C PRO A 577 23.72 11.69 -27.80
N LEU A 578 24.03 10.60 -27.07
CA LEU A 578 23.13 9.44 -26.91
C LEU A 578 21.77 9.81 -26.28
N VAL A 579 21.76 10.82 -25.39
CA VAL A 579 20.55 11.32 -24.73
C VAL A 579 19.63 12.05 -25.72
N SER A 580 20.15 12.52 -26.86
CA SER A 580 19.35 13.19 -27.90
C SER A 580 18.56 12.22 -28.79
N VAL A 581 19.01 10.96 -28.91
CA VAL A 581 18.41 9.95 -29.79
C VAL A 581 17.27 9.19 -29.11
N LEU A 582 17.34 8.99 -27.79
CA LEU A 582 16.32 8.27 -27.03
C LEU A 582 15.08 9.14 -26.74
N PRO A 583 13.86 8.65 -26.99
CA PRO A 583 12.64 9.44 -26.81
C PRO A 583 12.35 9.72 -25.34
N GLN A 584 11.71 10.86 -25.05
CA GLN A 584 11.47 11.33 -23.69
C GLN A 584 10.76 10.31 -22.80
N TRP A 585 9.74 9.61 -23.31
CA TRP A 585 9.00 8.60 -22.54
C TRP A 585 9.90 7.47 -22.04
N PHE A 586 10.96 7.12 -22.77
CA PHE A 586 11.90 6.07 -22.38
C PHE A 586 12.78 6.51 -21.19
N TRP A 587 13.17 7.79 -21.16
CA TRP A 587 13.85 8.38 -20.02
C TRP A 587 12.95 8.46 -18.78
N HIS A 588 11.72 8.95 -18.94
CA HIS A 588 10.73 8.97 -17.87
C HIS A 588 10.48 7.57 -17.30
N GLN A 589 10.37 6.58 -18.18
CA GLN A 589 10.22 5.17 -17.81
C GLN A 589 11.41 4.67 -16.98
N ASN A 590 12.65 5.01 -17.33
CA ASN A 590 13.81 4.55 -16.55
C ASN A 590 13.89 5.27 -15.20
N ALA A 591 13.57 6.56 -15.14
CA ALA A 591 13.46 7.32 -13.89
C ALA A 591 12.35 6.76 -12.96
N CYS A 592 11.22 6.32 -13.52
CA CYS A 592 10.15 5.67 -12.74
C CYS A 592 10.61 4.42 -11.97
N LYS A 593 11.60 3.68 -12.47
CA LYS A 593 12.12 2.47 -11.82
C LYS A 593 12.82 2.77 -10.49
N VAL A 594 13.42 3.95 -10.35
CA VAL A 594 14.11 4.40 -9.14
C VAL A 594 13.08 4.46 -7.99
N PHE A 595 12.04 5.29 -8.15
CA PHE A 595 10.96 5.42 -7.17
C PHE A 595 10.22 4.10 -6.87
N GLU A 596 10.13 3.20 -7.85
CA GLU A 596 9.53 1.86 -7.68
C GLU A 596 10.34 0.93 -6.78
N GLN A 597 11.65 1.15 -6.67
CA GLN A 597 12.53 0.39 -5.78
C GLN A 597 12.40 0.86 -4.33
N ASP A 598 12.19 2.16 -4.10
CA ASP A 598 12.02 2.74 -2.76
C ASP A 598 10.61 2.55 -2.21
N MET A 599 9.62 2.56 -3.09
CA MET A 599 8.17 2.51 -2.81
C MET A 599 7.81 1.57 -1.65
N GLY A 600 8.31 0.33 -1.69
CA GLY A 600 7.99 -0.70 -0.71
C GLY A 600 8.62 -0.47 0.67
N PHE A 601 9.78 0.19 0.73
CA PHE A 601 10.42 0.58 1.99
C PHE A 601 9.71 1.79 2.59
N LEU A 602 9.56 2.88 1.83
CA LEU A 602 8.97 4.12 2.34
C LEU A 602 7.51 3.94 2.80
N SER A 603 6.72 3.16 2.06
CA SER A 603 5.36 2.78 2.48
C SER A 603 5.35 1.98 3.81
N SER A 604 6.30 1.06 4.01
CA SER A 604 6.43 0.32 5.27
C SER A 604 6.92 1.17 6.44
N GLN A 605 7.84 2.11 6.21
CA GLN A 605 8.28 3.09 7.22
C GLN A 605 7.11 3.99 7.64
N ASN A 606 6.28 4.43 6.68
CA ASN A 606 5.08 5.20 6.94
C ASN A 606 4.06 4.42 7.79
N GLU A 607 3.86 3.13 7.50
CA GLU A 607 2.99 2.26 8.29
C GLU A 607 3.47 2.16 9.75
N VAL A 608 4.76 1.93 9.97
CA VAL A 608 5.37 1.88 11.32
C VAL A 608 5.24 3.22 12.04
N LEU A 609 5.58 4.33 11.39
CA LEU A 609 5.49 5.69 11.94
C LEU A 609 4.06 6.00 12.44
N MET A 610 3.05 5.67 11.61
CA MET A 610 1.63 5.90 11.92
C MET A 610 1.05 4.91 12.94
N LYS A 611 1.65 3.72 13.08
CA LYS A 611 1.26 2.70 14.05
C LYS A 611 1.80 3.00 15.45
N GLU A 612 3.11 3.27 15.55
CA GLU A 612 3.79 3.46 16.84
C GLU A 612 3.50 4.83 17.45
N LYS A 613 3.29 5.88 16.63
CA LYS A 613 2.84 7.22 17.05
C LYS A 613 3.76 7.91 18.08
N VAL A 614 5.06 7.64 17.99
CA VAL A 614 6.12 8.28 18.79
C VAL A 614 7.01 9.17 17.90
N PRO A 615 7.74 10.15 18.46
CA PRO A 615 8.73 10.94 17.73
C PRO A 615 9.85 10.07 17.13
N THR A 616 10.51 10.55 16.08
CA THR A 616 11.41 9.67 15.31
C THR A 616 12.66 9.24 16.06
N LYS A 617 13.11 10.01 17.07
CA LYS A 617 14.23 9.64 17.95
C LYS A 617 14.03 8.31 18.69
N ASP A 618 12.77 7.91 18.89
CA ASP A 618 12.40 6.69 19.62
C ASP A 618 12.20 5.48 18.67
N LEU A 619 12.33 5.69 17.36
CA LEU A 619 12.14 4.67 16.31
C LEU A 619 13.43 4.28 15.58
N TYR A 620 14.32 5.23 15.31
CA TYR A 620 15.56 4.98 14.57
C TYR A 620 16.71 5.88 15.00
N LEU A 621 17.93 5.36 14.79
CA LEU A 621 19.20 6.05 15.03
C LEU A 621 19.59 6.89 13.82
N ASN A 622 20.36 7.96 14.04
CA ASN A 622 20.95 8.79 12.98
C ASN A 622 22.48 8.80 13.12
N LEU A 623 23.18 8.36 12.07
CA LEU A 623 24.63 8.39 11.94
C LEU A 623 25.09 9.70 11.32
N LYS A 624 26.20 10.25 11.80
CA LYS A 624 26.78 11.48 11.24
C LYS A 624 27.23 11.32 9.79
N SER A 625 27.65 10.10 9.41
CA SER A 625 28.20 9.74 8.11
C SER A 625 27.17 9.34 7.03
N SER A 626 25.87 9.39 7.33
CA SER A 626 24.78 9.21 6.36
C SER A 626 23.58 10.15 6.59
N ASP A 627 23.15 10.33 7.84
CA ASP A 627 21.80 10.80 8.16
C ASP A 627 21.75 12.27 8.61
N THR A 628 22.83 13.04 8.38
CA THR A 628 22.92 14.44 8.84
C THR A 628 21.78 15.31 8.29
N TRP A 629 21.45 15.22 7.00
CA TRP A 629 20.33 15.98 6.43
C TRP A 629 18.95 15.54 6.95
N VAL A 630 18.77 14.25 7.18
CA VAL A 630 17.56 13.66 7.78
C VAL A 630 17.35 14.20 9.20
N ALA A 631 18.41 14.25 10.00
CA ALA A 631 18.39 14.80 11.35
C ALA A 631 18.09 16.32 11.35
N GLU A 632 18.71 17.11 10.47
CA GLU A 632 18.40 18.54 10.33
C GLU A 632 16.94 18.78 9.92
N TYR A 633 16.39 17.97 9.01
CA TYR A 633 14.97 18.05 8.63
C TYR A 633 14.02 17.74 9.80
N ARG A 634 14.28 16.67 10.57
CA ARG A 634 13.45 16.32 11.73
C ARG A 634 13.60 17.31 12.90
N LYS A 635 14.77 17.95 13.07
CA LYS A 635 14.96 19.09 14.00
C LYS A 635 14.22 20.34 13.53
N TRP A 636 14.24 20.66 12.23
CA TRP A 636 13.44 21.76 11.66
C TRP A 636 11.93 21.51 11.86
N MET A 637 11.46 20.28 11.67
CA MET A 637 10.08 19.88 11.97
C MET A 637 9.71 20.05 13.46
N ASP A 638 10.63 19.89 14.40
CA ASP A 638 10.38 20.23 15.82
C ASP A 638 10.18 21.74 16.02
N LYS A 639 10.93 22.57 15.28
CA LYS A 639 10.91 24.04 15.40
C LYS A 639 9.64 24.67 14.82
N VAL A 640 9.16 24.20 13.66
CA VAL A 640 8.02 24.83 12.94
C VAL A 640 6.78 23.95 12.79
N GLY A 641 6.85 22.64 13.08
CA GLY A 641 5.77 21.68 12.79
C GLY A 641 4.46 21.98 13.51
N HIS A 642 4.50 22.69 14.64
CA HIS A 642 3.32 23.22 15.34
C HIS A 642 2.44 24.12 14.45
N GLY A 643 3.04 24.74 13.42
CA GLY A 643 2.38 25.53 12.39
C GLY A 643 1.75 24.71 11.25
N MET A 644 1.79 23.37 11.31
CA MET A 644 1.27 22.47 10.29
C MET A 644 0.03 21.68 10.78
N PRO A 645 -0.82 21.14 9.87
CA PRO A 645 -2.01 20.37 10.27
C PRO A 645 -1.69 19.07 11.02
N TYR A 646 -0.54 18.46 10.71
CA TYR A 646 0.06 17.28 11.35
C TYR A 646 1.56 17.25 10.99
N HIS A 647 2.39 16.69 11.87
CA HIS A 647 3.84 16.58 11.65
C HIS A 647 4.47 15.47 12.50
N PHE A 648 5.62 14.98 12.06
CA PHE A 648 6.52 14.15 12.86
C PHE A 648 7.89 14.82 12.87
N GLY A 649 8.34 15.26 14.04
CA GLY A 649 9.68 15.79 14.27
C GLY A 649 10.59 14.78 14.96
N HIS A 650 11.79 15.21 15.34
CA HIS A 650 12.74 14.37 16.05
C HIS A 650 12.30 14.12 17.50
N ARG A 651 11.84 15.17 18.20
CA ARG A 651 11.36 15.15 19.59
C ARG A 651 9.83 15.37 19.71
N THR A 652 9.18 15.89 18.68
CA THR A 652 7.75 16.29 18.68
C THR A 652 6.91 15.51 17.67
N ILE A 653 5.59 15.52 17.87
CA ILE A 653 4.61 14.89 16.97
C ILE A 653 3.27 15.64 17.07
N SER A 654 2.59 15.80 15.95
CA SER A 654 1.19 16.23 15.86
C SER A 654 0.46 15.29 14.91
N LEU A 655 -0.51 14.53 15.41
CA LEU A 655 -1.32 13.61 14.62
C LEU A 655 -2.52 14.34 13.98
N PRO A 656 -2.99 13.92 12.79
CA PRO A 656 -4.16 14.52 12.17
C PRO A 656 -5.42 14.33 13.04
N LYS A 657 -6.17 15.41 13.23
CA LYS A 657 -7.36 15.45 14.12
C LYS A 657 -8.50 14.53 13.70
N VAL A 658 -8.59 14.27 12.39
CA VAL A 658 -9.52 13.29 11.80
C VAL A 658 -8.63 12.25 11.14
N PRO A 659 -8.81 10.93 11.40
CA PRO A 659 -8.10 9.93 10.62
C PRO A 659 -8.46 10.16 9.14
N PRO A 660 -7.48 10.33 8.25
CA PRO A 660 -7.76 10.58 6.84
C PRO A 660 -8.71 9.53 6.27
N VAL A 661 -9.58 9.94 5.35
CA VAL A 661 -10.34 9.01 4.51
C VAL A 661 -9.36 8.42 3.51
N VAL A 662 -8.58 7.42 3.93
CA VAL A 662 -7.54 6.83 3.09
C VAL A 662 -8.17 5.77 2.22
N GLU A 663 -8.15 6.03 0.92
CA GLU A 663 -7.88 4.98 -0.05
C GLU A 663 -6.45 4.49 0.22
N HIS A 664 -6.27 3.64 1.23
CA HIS A 664 -4.95 3.14 1.64
C HIS A 664 -4.32 2.42 0.45
N ALA A 665 -3.34 3.06 -0.17
CA ALA A 665 -2.42 2.39 -1.06
C ALA A 665 -1.71 1.28 -0.25
N PRO A 666 -1.84 0.01 -0.64
CA PRO A 666 -1.49 -1.10 0.23
C PRO A 666 0.02 -1.31 0.27
N ALA A 667 0.57 -1.62 1.45
CA ALA A 667 2.01 -1.77 1.67
C ALA A 667 2.58 -3.16 1.26
N GLY A 668 3.91 -3.29 1.27
CA GLY A 668 4.63 -4.56 1.12
C GLY A 668 4.47 -5.25 -0.25
N LEU A 669 4.31 -6.58 -0.27
CA LEU A 669 4.10 -7.33 -1.51
C LEU A 669 2.82 -6.87 -2.24
N ILE A 670 1.79 -6.42 -1.49
CA ILE A 670 0.57 -5.89 -2.08
C ILE A 670 0.86 -4.56 -2.80
N ALA A 671 1.81 -3.74 -2.33
CA ALA A 671 2.28 -2.56 -3.07
C ALA A 671 2.85 -2.96 -4.45
N ALA A 672 3.71 -3.99 -4.47
CA ALA A 672 4.37 -4.49 -5.69
C ALA A 672 3.42 -5.20 -6.67
N LEU A 673 2.33 -5.80 -6.18
CA LEU A 673 1.26 -6.38 -7.01
C LEU A 673 0.29 -5.30 -7.52
N SER A 674 -0.10 -4.36 -6.65
CA SER A 674 -0.93 -3.20 -6.98
C SER A 674 -0.30 -2.32 -8.05
N ALA A 675 1.00 -2.09 -7.90
CA ALA A 675 1.92 -1.57 -8.88
C ALA A 675 1.79 -2.17 -10.30
N SER A 676 1.32 -3.41 -10.44
CA SER A 676 1.37 -4.17 -11.68
C SER A 676 0.02 -4.33 -12.40
N TYR A 677 -1.09 -3.83 -11.82
CA TYR A 677 -2.43 -3.94 -12.41
C TYR A 677 -3.20 -2.61 -12.34
N PRO A 678 -3.93 -2.21 -13.41
CA PRO A 678 -4.85 -1.08 -13.32
C PRO A 678 -6.01 -1.45 -12.38
N ALA A 679 -6.27 -0.62 -11.38
CA ALA A 679 -7.34 -0.86 -10.41
C ALA A 679 -8.72 -0.81 -11.08
N LYS A 680 -9.39 -1.97 -11.13
CA LYS A 680 -10.83 -2.04 -11.35
C LYS A 680 -11.51 -1.84 -10.00
N GLY A 681 -12.10 -0.66 -9.80
CA GLY A 681 -12.99 -0.40 -8.68
C GLY A 681 -14.22 -1.33 -8.70
N GLY A 682 -14.91 -1.41 -7.57
CA GLY A 682 -16.18 -2.12 -7.49
C GLY A 682 -17.25 -1.45 -8.36
N ILE A 683 -18.31 -2.18 -8.69
CA ILE A 683 -19.43 -1.63 -9.46
C ILE A 683 -20.06 -0.48 -8.66
N GLY A 684 -19.98 0.74 -9.20
CA GLY A 684 -20.51 1.96 -8.58
C GLY A 684 -19.49 2.83 -7.85
N THR A 685 -18.24 2.38 -7.66
CA THR A 685 -17.14 3.28 -7.26
C THR A 685 -16.31 3.67 -8.47
N MET A 686 -16.12 4.97 -8.68
CA MET A 686 -15.09 5.44 -9.62
C MET A 686 -13.74 4.87 -9.20
N HIS A 687 -12.86 4.66 -10.18
CA HIS A 687 -11.55 4.04 -9.96
C HIS A 687 -10.75 4.78 -8.88
N ALA A 688 -10.65 4.19 -7.68
CA ALA A 688 -9.66 4.61 -6.70
C ALA A 688 -8.26 4.50 -7.36
N PRO A 689 -7.55 5.62 -7.61
CA PRO A 689 -6.31 5.59 -8.35
C PRO A 689 -5.26 4.81 -7.56
N ASN A 690 -4.76 3.74 -8.17
CA ASN A 690 -3.77 2.90 -7.51
C ASN A 690 -2.40 3.56 -7.60
N LEU A 691 -2.07 4.43 -6.63
CA LEU A 691 -0.83 5.22 -6.61
C LEU A 691 0.46 4.36 -6.58
N ALA A 692 0.37 3.07 -6.27
CA ALA A 692 1.49 2.16 -6.48
C ALA A 692 1.80 1.94 -7.98
N ASN A 693 0.79 1.93 -8.85
CA ASN A 693 0.90 1.68 -10.29
C ASN A 693 1.40 2.90 -11.05
N ARG A 694 2.41 2.73 -11.92
CA ARG A 694 3.03 3.80 -12.72
C ARG A 694 2.02 4.54 -13.59
N TYR A 695 0.96 3.87 -14.05
CA TYR A 695 -0.10 4.52 -14.81
C TYR A 695 -0.74 5.68 -14.02
N PHE A 696 -1.24 5.40 -12.82
CA PHE A 696 -1.85 6.42 -11.96
C PHE A 696 -0.79 7.34 -11.33
N ARG A 697 0.37 6.81 -10.92
CA ARG A 697 1.44 7.64 -10.36
C ARG A 697 1.97 8.68 -11.35
N HIS A 698 2.17 8.33 -12.62
CA HIS A 698 2.95 9.14 -13.56
C HIS A 698 2.27 9.36 -14.92
N ILE A 699 1.73 8.31 -15.54
CA ILE A 699 1.26 8.39 -16.94
C ILE A 699 0.08 9.35 -17.08
N ILE A 700 -0.91 9.30 -16.18
CA ILE A 700 -2.04 10.24 -16.21
C ILE A 700 -1.59 11.69 -16.05
N HIS A 701 -0.44 11.93 -15.39
CA HIS A 701 0.14 13.25 -15.18
C HIS A 701 1.15 13.69 -16.25
N CYS A 702 1.41 12.86 -17.27
CA CYS A 702 2.40 13.14 -18.30
C CYS A 702 1.81 13.02 -19.70
N ARG A 703 1.50 14.18 -20.32
CA ARG A 703 0.93 14.26 -21.68
C ARG A 703 1.78 13.51 -22.72
N SER A 704 3.11 13.59 -22.58
CA SER A 704 4.09 12.87 -23.43
C SER A 704 3.90 11.34 -23.35
N CYS A 705 3.93 10.76 -22.15
CA CYS A 705 3.79 9.31 -21.95
C CYS A 705 2.37 8.79 -22.27
N SER A 706 1.33 9.56 -21.90
CA SER A 706 -0.07 9.22 -22.19
C SER A 706 -0.36 9.18 -23.71
N ASN A 707 0.12 10.18 -24.46
CA ASN A 707 -0.01 10.21 -25.92
C ASN A 707 0.74 9.05 -26.61
N VAL A 708 1.91 8.67 -26.08
CA VAL A 708 2.69 7.53 -26.58
C VAL A 708 1.95 6.21 -26.38
N ILE A 709 1.31 5.99 -25.22
CA ILE A 709 0.49 4.80 -24.98
C ILE A 709 -0.71 4.76 -25.94
N LYS A 710 -1.48 5.86 -26.06
CA LYS A 710 -2.61 5.96 -27.01
C LYS A 710 -2.17 5.65 -28.45
N SER A 711 -0.99 6.12 -28.84
CA SER A 711 -0.41 5.87 -30.17
C SER A 711 -0.06 4.39 -30.38
N PHE A 712 0.62 3.76 -29.41
CA PHE A 712 0.94 2.33 -29.49
C PHE A 712 -0.30 1.43 -29.39
N GLU A 713 -1.34 1.84 -28.66
CA GLU A 713 -2.62 1.12 -28.59
C GLU A 713 -3.34 1.15 -29.94
N LEU A 714 -3.40 2.32 -30.58
CA LEU A 714 -3.94 2.48 -31.94
C LEU A 714 -3.19 1.60 -32.94
N TRP A 715 -1.85 1.69 -32.97
CA TRP A 715 -1.02 0.87 -33.86
C TRP A 715 -1.18 -0.63 -33.59
N LYS A 716 -1.18 -1.06 -32.32
CA LYS A 716 -1.44 -2.45 -31.94
C LYS A 716 -2.78 -2.93 -32.49
N ASN A 717 -3.84 -2.15 -32.32
CA ASN A 717 -5.19 -2.50 -32.79
C ASN A 717 -5.25 -2.60 -34.32
N ILE A 718 -4.69 -1.62 -35.04
CA ILE A 718 -4.61 -1.62 -36.51
C ILE A 718 -3.81 -2.85 -37.01
N LEU A 719 -2.62 -3.09 -36.46
CA LEU A 719 -1.76 -4.20 -36.86
C LEU A 719 -2.39 -5.57 -36.56
N SER A 720 -3.09 -5.71 -35.43
CA SER A 720 -3.85 -6.93 -35.13
C SER A 720 -5.03 -7.15 -36.08
N ALA A 721 -5.80 -6.12 -36.41
CA ALA A 721 -6.90 -6.21 -37.37
C ALA A 721 -6.39 -6.56 -38.78
N THR A 722 -5.31 -5.91 -39.23
CA THR A 722 -4.63 -6.21 -40.50
C THR A 722 -4.10 -7.64 -40.54
N ALA A 723 -3.49 -8.14 -39.45
CA ALA A 723 -3.05 -9.54 -39.38
C ALA A 723 -4.21 -10.52 -39.58
N VAL A 724 -5.34 -10.32 -38.89
CA VAL A 724 -6.55 -11.15 -39.05
C VAL A 724 -7.11 -11.08 -40.47
N ALA A 725 -7.20 -9.88 -41.06
CA ALA A 725 -7.67 -9.68 -42.43
C ALA A 725 -6.77 -10.38 -43.45
N LEU A 726 -5.45 -10.27 -43.33
CA LEU A 726 -4.47 -10.94 -44.18
C LEU A 726 -4.54 -12.48 -44.03
N THR A 727 -4.71 -13.00 -42.82
CA THR A 727 -4.92 -14.44 -42.59
C THR A 727 -6.23 -14.94 -43.22
N THR A 728 -7.32 -14.17 -43.10
CA THR A 728 -8.60 -14.48 -43.72
C THR A 728 -8.50 -14.50 -45.24
N LEU A 729 -7.86 -13.48 -45.83
CA LEU A 729 -7.61 -13.43 -47.27
C LEU A 729 -6.71 -14.59 -47.74
N ALA A 730 -5.71 -14.97 -46.95
CA ALA A 730 -4.85 -16.11 -47.27
C ALA A 730 -5.63 -17.42 -47.36
N ILE A 731 -6.69 -17.62 -46.56
CA ILE A 731 -7.57 -18.80 -46.66
C ILE A 731 -8.29 -18.83 -48.01
N LEU A 732 -8.82 -17.69 -48.46
CA LEU A 732 -9.60 -17.55 -49.70
C LEU A 732 -8.74 -17.66 -50.97
N VAL A 733 -7.45 -17.32 -50.91
CA VAL A 733 -6.58 -17.33 -52.09
C VAL A 733 -6.11 -18.74 -52.47
N VAL A 734 -6.38 -19.12 -53.72
CA VAL A 734 -6.02 -20.43 -54.31
C VAL A 734 -4.52 -20.53 -54.61
N SER A 735 -3.90 -19.43 -55.05
CA SER A 735 -2.46 -19.38 -55.37
C SER A 735 -1.59 -19.65 -54.13
N ARG A 736 -0.65 -20.61 -54.27
CA ARG A 736 0.34 -20.91 -53.21
C ARG A 736 1.29 -19.74 -52.94
N HIS A 737 1.70 -18.99 -53.97
CA HIS A 737 2.63 -17.86 -53.79
C HIS A 737 1.97 -16.70 -53.05
N TRP A 738 0.74 -16.33 -53.44
CA TRP A 738 0.01 -15.26 -52.75
C TRP A 738 -0.38 -15.66 -51.31
N LYS A 739 -0.76 -16.92 -51.08
CA LYS A 739 -1.00 -17.47 -49.73
C LYS A 739 0.24 -17.34 -48.83
N ALA A 740 1.43 -17.65 -49.33
CA ALA A 740 2.68 -17.49 -48.59
C ALA A 740 2.98 -16.01 -48.27
N VAL A 741 2.82 -15.10 -49.24
CA VAL A 741 3.01 -13.65 -49.03
C VAL A 741 2.05 -13.12 -47.97
N LEU A 742 0.75 -13.43 -48.06
CA LEU A 742 -0.26 -12.96 -47.12
C LEU A 742 -0.02 -13.47 -45.69
N LEU A 743 0.36 -14.75 -45.53
CA LEU A 743 0.70 -15.31 -44.22
C LEU A 743 1.99 -14.70 -43.64
N GLY A 744 3.01 -14.46 -44.48
CA GLY A 744 4.23 -13.76 -44.08
C GLY A 744 3.95 -12.32 -43.61
N SER A 745 3.12 -11.59 -44.34
CA SER A 745 2.67 -10.24 -43.96
C SER A 745 1.82 -10.26 -42.68
N ALA A 746 0.95 -11.24 -42.49
CA ALA A 746 0.17 -11.41 -41.26
C ALA A 746 1.06 -11.69 -40.04
N ALA A 747 2.09 -12.53 -40.21
CA ALA A 747 3.09 -12.81 -39.17
C ALA A 747 3.90 -11.54 -38.81
N LEU A 748 4.31 -10.75 -39.80
CA LEU A 748 5.00 -9.47 -39.57
C LEU A 748 4.10 -8.47 -38.83
N CYS A 749 2.83 -8.34 -39.22
CA CYS A 749 1.86 -7.49 -38.53
C CYS A 749 1.64 -7.96 -37.08
N SER A 750 1.57 -9.27 -36.84
CA SER A 750 1.43 -9.86 -35.50
C SER A 750 2.66 -9.58 -34.62
N ALA A 751 3.87 -9.71 -35.18
CA ALA A 751 5.11 -9.38 -34.48
C ALA A 751 5.20 -7.88 -34.14
N ALA A 752 4.80 -7.00 -35.05
CA ALA A 752 4.74 -5.56 -34.82
C ALA A 752 3.68 -5.18 -33.77
N ALA A 753 2.50 -5.81 -33.79
CA ALA A 753 1.48 -5.64 -32.76
C ALA A 753 1.98 -6.09 -31.37
N TYR A 754 2.72 -7.22 -31.31
CA TYR A 754 3.38 -7.66 -30.08
C TYR A 754 4.44 -6.65 -29.61
N ALA A 755 5.25 -6.08 -30.50
CA ALA A 755 6.20 -5.03 -30.15
C ALA A 755 5.51 -3.78 -29.57
N CYS A 756 4.38 -3.33 -30.15
CA CYS A 756 3.55 -2.26 -29.58
C CYS A 756 3.03 -2.62 -28.18
N LEU A 757 2.52 -3.85 -27.98
CA LEU A 757 2.11 -4.34 -26.66
C LEU A 757 3.27 -4.34 -25.65
N ARG A 758 4.48 -4.73 -26.07
CA ARG A 758 5.67 -4.67 -25.20
C ARG A 758 6.06 -3.23 -24.85
N ALA A 759 5.89 -2.26 -25.77
CA ALA A 759 6.12 -0.84 -25.49
C ALA A 759 5.07 -0.26 -24.51
N ILE A 760 3.79 -0.64 -24.65
CA ILE A 760 2.73 -0.28 -23.70
C ILE A 760 3.04 -0.85 -22.32
N ASN A 761 3.28 -2.16 -22.22
CA ASN A 761 3.62 -2.84 -20.95
C ASN A 761 4.88 -2.25 -20.32
N LEU A 762 5.88 -1.85 -21.12
CA LEU A 762 7.09 -1.19 -20.62
C LEU A 762 6.76 0.14 -19.95
N ASN A 763 5.82 0.94 -20.49
CA ASN A 763 5.41 2.22 -19.90
C ASN A 763 4.39 2.08 -18.76
N THR A 764 3.57 1.03 -18.74
CA THR A 764 2.46 0.88 -17.79
C THR A 764 2.76 -0.03 -16.59
N ASN A 765 3.56 -1.07 -16.77
CA ASN A 765 3.80 -2.08 -15.73
C ASN A 765 5.01 -1.70 -14.88
N ASN A 766 4.84 -1.65 -13.55
CA ASN A 766 5.94 -1.39 -12.63
C ASN A 766 7.11 -2.37 -12.76
N PHE A 767 8.30 -1.87 -12.45
CA PHE A 767 9.47 -2.68 -12.20
C PHE A 767 9.31 -3.40 -10.85
N ILE A 768 9.25 -4.73 -10.88
CA ILE A 768 9.34 -5.57 -9.69
C ILE A 768 10.77 -6.09 -9.58
N ARG A 769 11.40 -5.86 -8.43
CA ARG A 769 12.73 -6.39 -8.10
C ARG A 769 12.72 -7.93 -8.06
N THR A 770 13.31 -8.55 -9.07
CA THR A 770 13.33 -10.02 -9.26
C THR A 770 14.11 -10.79 -8.18
N HIS A 771 14.97 -10.13 -7.41
CA HIS A 771 15.69 -10.72 -6.27
C HIS A 771 14.81 -10.94 -5.02
N ARG A 772 13.51 -10.59 -5.08
CA ARG A 772 12.48 -11.11 -4.17
C ARG A 772 11.56 -12.06 -4.93
N ARG A 773 12.04 -13.28 -5.17
CA ARG A 773 11.12 -14.43 -5.36
C ARG A 773 10.43 -14.70 -4.03
N LEU A 774 9.14 -14.40 -3.97
CA LEU A 774 8.16 -15.03 -3.09
C LEU A 774 7.28 -15.91 -3.98
#